data_AF-A0A3P1XF30-F1
#
_entry.id   AF-A0A3P1XF30-F1
#
_cell.length_a   1.000
_cell.length_b   1.000
_cell.length_c   1.000
_cell.angle_alpha   90.00
_cell.angle_beta   90.00
_cell.angle_gamma   90.00
#
_symmetry.space_group_name_H-M   'P 1'
#
loop_
_entity.id
_entity.type
_entity.pdbx_description
1 polymer ?
#
loop_
_entity_poly.entity_id
_entity_poly.type
_entity_poly.pdbx_seq_one_letter_code
_entity_poly.pdbx_strand_id
1 'polypeptide(L)'
;MMKRSISLFLLLLTSFVAMAQVTTDPAIVTEAGTVKIIFDASKGNGGLKGYAGPVYAHTGVITNKSTSGSDWKYAPSWGDNQEKYKLTSLGGDRWQLTLSPNIRTYYGVPADEKILKLAFVFRSGDKQKEGKGEGNTDIFVTLNEQAFVPAIPERKPRPEGITDGITYREDGSVVLSLYAPGKQHVHLLGDFNNWTKSNDWQMYRDGDHWWRTVQGLKKGEEYAFQYLIDNAFKIADAYAEKILDPWNDRAIPASVYPGLKPYPMQTEGIVSVIRTKAEPYQWQTSGFEPTAADRLVVYELLVRDFTKEGTITAAIDKLDYLKAMGVNAIELMPVQEFEGNDSWGYNPSFYFAPDKAYGTPDDYKRFIDEAHARGMSVILDVVFNHATLSHPFARLYWDGTTGKPAADNPWFNVDAPHPYNVFSDFNHEYSGTRNFFKRVLSHWLTVYRVDGFRFDLTKGFTQTKSTESTASRYDASRIAILKDYHAHIQKINPKAYTILEHFCENKEEKELADNGMLLWNNMNHAYCQSAMGYKDGSGLKGGSATSRGWKEHRLMTYQESHDEERTMYKAKTWGIPPVKSDEATRLRRAALNAAFLLCTPGPKMIWQFGELGYDYSIEENGRTGRKPVRWDYYEDTHRHNLFDTYAKLLALRKKHPGLFASPTSEMMNTETSDWENGRRIALQHAGADLLLLGNFTDKPLSIPAQFPTTGKWKNIFSDTEAFLEIGATDKNREVLLQPHGFHLYLREPGLSANEKIGAVAPCEIRLHDGVVVVRCAEKISRISLYSFGGYLLRAADHADKLDVADIPSDIYLVTVRTASGEVYSQKIVINR
;
A
#
# COMPACT_ATOMS: atom_id res chain seq x y z
N MET A 1 -25.46 -19.55 65.41
CA MET A 1 -24.36 -20.38 65.98
C MET A 1 -23.83 -21.20 64.82
N MET A 2 -22.56 -21.38 64.49
CA MET A 2 -21.19 -21.16 64.98
C MET A 2 -20.36 -21.47 63.71
N LYS A 3 -19.15 -21.01 63.40
CA LYS A 3 -18.15 -20.09 63.92
C LYS A 3 -17.13 -19.98 62.76
N ARG A 4 -16.45 -18.85 62.67
CA ARG A 4 -15.34 -18.55 61.76
C ARG A 4 -14.18 -19.54 61.89
N SER A 5 -13.50 -19.85 60.78
CA SER A 5 -12.06 -20.11 60.76
C SER A 5 -11.45 -19.56 59.47
N ILE A 6 -10.61 -18.54 59.67
CA ILE A 6 -9.68 -17.95 58.72
C ILE A 6 -8.50 -18.93 58.62
N SER A 7 -8.16 -19.39 57.41
CA SER A 7 -6.91 -20.09 57.17
C SER A 7 -6.06 -19.30 56.19
N LEU A 8 -5.01 -18.71 56.75
CA LEU A 8 -3.79 -18.20 56.13
C LEU A 8 -3.32 -19.15 55.01
N PHE A 9 -3.33 -18.71 53.75
CA PHE A 9 -2.52 -19.34 52.71
C PHE A 9 -1.21 -18.56 52.64
N LEU A 10 -0.18 -19.18 53.20
CA LEU A 10 1.20 -18.70 53.22
C LEU A 10 1.70 -18.57 51.77
N LEU A 11 2.29 -17.41 51.45
CA LEU A 11 3.02 -17.18 50.21
C LEU A 11 4.09 -18.27 50.03
N LEU A 12 3.96 -19.08 48.99
CA LEU A 12 5.09 -19.70 48.30
C LEU A 12 5.26 -18.96 46.97
N LEU A 13 6.07 -17.91 47.02
CA LEU A 13 6.62 -17.25 45.85
C LEU A 13 7.63 -18.22 45.21
N THR A 14 7.15 -19.16 44.39
CA THR A 14 8.04 -19.86 43.45
C THR A 14 8.27 -18.91 42.29
N SER A 15 9.39 -18.19 42.36
CA SER A 15 9.94 -17.40 41.27
C SER A 15 10.19 -18.30 40.04
N PHE A 16 9.25 -18.31 39.10
CA PHE A 16 9.48 -18.77 37.75
C PHE A 16 10.39 -17.75 37.05
N VAL A 17 11.69 -18.04 37.00
CA VAL A 17 12.65 -17.26 36.21
C VAL A 17 12.49 -17.66 34.75
N ALA A 18 12.13 -16.69 33.91
CA ALA A 18 12.05 -16.82 32.47
C ALA A 18 13.36 -17.36 31.86
N MET A 19 13.26 -17.97 30.68
CA MET A 19 14.36 -18.58 29.92
C MET A 19 15.34 -17.55 29.30
N ALA A 20 15.80 -16.54 30.03
CA ALA A 20 16.80 -15.58 29.53
C ALA A 20 18.21 -16.21 29.33
N GLN A 21 18.98 -15.71 28.35
CA GLN A 21 20.39 -16.08 28.11
C GLN A 21 21.32 -15.59 29.24
N VAL A 22 20.99 -14.44 29.82
CA VAL A 22 21.64 -13.91 31.01
C VAL A 22 20.60 -13.74 32.11
N THR A 23 20.90 -14.24 33.30
CA THR A 23 20.13 -14.00 34.52
C THR A 23 21.03 -13.37 35.58
N THR A 24 20.43 -12.77 36.61
CA THR A 24 21.17 -12.05 37.66
C THR A 24 20.74 -12.46 39.06
N ASP A 25 21.67 -12.35 40.00
CA ASP A 25 21.46 -12.53 41.44
C ASP A 25 22.11 -11.35 42.19
N PRO A 26 21.33 -10.45 42.82
CA PRO A 26 19.87 -10.47 42.91
C PRO A 26 19.18 -10.26 41.56
N ALA A 27 17.98 -10.82 41.40
CA ALA A 27 17.20 -10.72 40.15
C ALA A 27 16.86 -9.28 39.75
N ILE A 28 16.77 -8.38 40.74
CA ILE A 28 16.66 -6.94 40.54
C ILE A 28 18.05 -6.36 40.73
N VAL A 29 18.68 -5.97 39.62
CA VAL A 29 20.00 -5.37 39.63
C VAL A 29 19.89 -3.91 40.03
N THR A 30 20.60 -3.51 41.08
CA THR A 30 20.74 -2.12 41.50
C THR A 30 22.23 -1.77 41.56
N GLU A 31 22.58 -0.48 41.68
CA GLU A 31 23.97 -0.10 41.95
C GLU A 31 24.46 -0.56 43.34
N ALA A 32 23.57 -0.98 44.23
CA ALA A 32 23.92 -1.38 45.59
C ALA A 32 24.30 -2.87 45.65
N GLY A 33 25.44 -3.14 46.30
CA GLY A 33 25.89 -4.49 46.62
C GLY A 33 26.40 -5.30 45.43
N THR A 34 26.81 -6.53 45.72
CA THR A 34 27.37 -7.45 44.74
C THR A 34 26.28 -8.01 43.81
N VAL A 35 26.59 -8.08 42.52
CA VAL A 35 25.71 -8.66 41.50
C VAL A 35 26.42 -9.82 40.81
N LYS A 36 25.78 -10.98 40.74
CA LYS A 36 26.25 -12.12 39.93
C LYS A 36 25.51 -12.11 38.60
N ILE A 37 26.26 -12.23 37.53
CA ILE A 37 25.78 -12.38 36.16
C ILE A 37 25.95 -13.84 35.77
N ILE A 38 24.86 -14.52 35.47
CA ILE A 38 24.84 -15.92 35.06
C ILE A 38 24.54 -15.97 33.56
N PHE A 39 25.53 -16.39 32.77
CA PHE A 39 25.45 -16.55 31.33
C PHE A 39 25.23 -18.02 30.97
N ASP A 40 24.19 -18.31 30.17
CA ASP A 40 23.89 -19.63 29.61
C ASP A 40 24.32 -19.67 28.14
N ALA A 41 25.44 -20.34 27.87
CA ALA A 41 26.04 -20.42 26.55
C ALA A 41 25.24 -21.30 25.57
N SER A 42 24.24 -22.05 26.05
CA SER A 42 23.34 -22.84 25.20
C SER A 42 22.26 -22.00 24.51
N LYS A 43 22.08 -20.74 24.93
CA LYS A 43 21.08 -19.79 24.44
C LYS A 43 21.70 -18.67 23.59
N GLY A 44 20.86 -17.80 23.04
CA GLY A 44 21.28 -16.71 22.14
C GLY A 44 21.91 -17.25 20.86
N ASN A 45 23.06 -16.70 20.44
CA ASN A 45 23.75 -17.19 19.25
C ASN A 45 24.42 -18.57 19.42
N GLY A 46 24.43 -19.14 20.64
CA GLY A 46 25.01 -20.45 20.93
C GLY A 46 26.53 -20.56 20.68
N GLY A 47 27.24 -19.45 20.45
CA GLY A 47 28.63 -19.48 19.96
C GLY A 47 29.65 -20.06 20.95
N LEU A 48 29.28 -20.15 22.24
CA LEU A 48 30.08 -20.77 23.30
C LEU A 48 29.54 -22.12 23.79
N LYS A 49 28.50 -22.67 23.18
CA LYS A 49 27.92 -23.95 23.58
C LYS A 49 28.95 -25.08 23.48
N GLY A 50 29.08 -25.88 24.54
CA GLY A 50 30.04 -26.98 24.63
C GLY A 50 31.51 -26.55 24.73
N TYR A 51 31.80 -25.26 24.93
CA TYR A 51 33.18 -24.79 25.09
C TYR A 51 33.73 -25.15 26.47
N ALA A 52 34.87 -25.84 26.52
CA ALA A 52 35.50 -26.33 27.76
C ALA A 52 36.66 -25.45 28.26
N GLY A 53 37.07 -24.44 27.50
CA GLY A 53 38.15 -23.51 27.87
C GLY A 53 37.68 -22.36 28.78
N PRO A 54 38.60 -21.48 29.21
CA PRO A 54 38.25 -20.33 30.04
C PRO A 54 37.38 -19.33 29.28
N VAL A 55 36.32 -18.83 29.91
CA VAL A 55 35.39 -17.84 29.35
C VAL A 55 35.59 -16.49 30.05
N TYR A 56 35.56 -15.40 29.28
CA TYR A 56 35.72 -14.03 29.76
C TYR A 56 34.56 -13.15 29.28
N ALA A 57 34.23 -12.11 30.04
CA ALA A 57 33.30 -11.07 29.62
C ALA A 57 34.07 -9.87 29.07
N HIS A 58 33.77 -9.47 27.83
CA HIS A 58 33.97 -8.09 27.42
C HIS A 58 32.77 -7.30 27.94
N THR A 59 32.98 -6.44 28.93
CA THR A 59 31.88 -5.79 29.64
C THR A 59 32.17 -4.33 29.98
N GLY A 60 31.15 -3.49 29.87
CA GLY A 60 31.13 -2.09 30.27
C GLY A 60 29.74 -1.69 30.73
N VAL A 61 29.47 -0.39 30.76
CA VAL A 61 28.17 0.16 31.12
C VAL A 61 27.64 1.14 30.07
N ILE A 62 26.32 1.17 29.92
CA ILE A 62 25.62 2.27 29.27
C ILE A 62 25.22 3.26 30.35
N THR A 63 25.56 4.53 30.16
CA THR A 63 25.28 5.60 31.14
C THR A 63 24.41 6.68 30.52
N ASN A 64 23.99 7.65 31.33
CA ASN A 64 23.34 8.87 30.83
C ASN A 64 24.22 9.72 29.91
N LYS A 65 25.53 9.42 29.79
CA LYS A 65 26.46 10.08 28.86
C LYS A 65 26.75 9.24 27.60
N SER A 66 26.18 8.04 27.48
CA SER A 66 26.29 7.23 26.25
C SER A 66 25.42 7.81 25.14
N THR A 67 25.94 7.87 23.91
CA THR A 67 25.21 8.40 22.73
C THR A 67 24.55 7.32 21.89
N SER A 68 24.84 6.03 22.13
CA SER A 68 24.22 4.89 21.45
C SER A 68 24.34 3.61 22.29
N GLY A 69 23.68 2.53 21.87
CA GLY A 69 23.82 1.20 22.49
C GLY A 69 25.20 0.56 22.31
N SER A 70 26.03 1.06 21.41
CA SER A 70 27.41 0.58 21.19
C SER A 70 28.47 1.49 21.83
N ASP A 71 28.06 2.64 22.38
CA ASP A 71 28.94 3.55 23.12
C ASP A 71 29.03 3.11 24.59
N TRP A 72 29.72 1.99 24.80
CA TRP A 72 29.94 1.41 26.12
C TRP A 72 31.00 2.21 26.85
N LYS A 73 30.61 2.80 27.99
CA LYS A 73 31.56 3.45 28.88
C LYS A 73 32.25 2.41 29.73
N TYR A 74 33.52 2.67 30.04
CA TYR A 74 34.33 1.86 30.97
C TYR A 74 34.50 0.38 30.56
N ALA A 75 34.32 0.06 29.27
CA ALA A 75 34.65 -1.25 28.73
C ALA A 75 36.18 -1.37 28.51
N PRO A 76 36.79 -2.55 28.77
CA PRO A 76 38.20 -2.77 28.47
C PRO A 76 38.46 -2.85 26.96
N SER A 77 39.72 -2.79 26.54
CA SER A 77 40.08 -3.15 25.16
C SER A 77 39.61 -4.58 24.84
N TRP A 78 39.18 -4.81 23.59
CA TRP A 78 38.76 -6.14 23.17
C TRP A 78 39.86 -7.20 23.40
N GLY A 79 39.48 -8.34 23.97
CA GLY A 79 40.41 -9.42 24.27
C GLY A 79 41.18 -9.31 25.59
N ASP A 80 40.85 -8.36 26.46
CA ASP A 80 41.42 -8.26 27.81
C ASP A 80 41.00 -9.42 28.73
N ASN A 81 41.96 -10.28 29.09
CA ASN A 81 41.78 -11.47 29.93
C ASN A 81 42.13 -11.23 31.42
N GLN A 82 42.08 -9.99 31.91
CA GLN A 82 42.24 -9.74 33.36
C GLN A 82 41.27 -10.59 34.20
N GLU A 83 41.74 -11.05 35.36
CA GLU A 83 41.01 -12.00 36.21
C GLU A 83 39.63 -11.48 36.62
N LYS A 84 39.46 -10.15 36.78
CA LYS A 84 38.16 -9.55 37.11
C LYS A 84 37.08 -9.80 36.06
N TYR A 85 37.45 -10.09 34.80
CA TYR A 85 36.54 -10.37 33.68
C TYR A 85 36.33 -11.86 33.42
N LYS A 86 37.05 -12.73 34.13
CA LYS A 86 36.99 -14.18 33.92
C LYS A 86 35.75 -14.75 34.60
N LEU A 87 35.07 -15.65 33.91
CA LEU A 87 33.89 -16.32 34.43
C LEU A 87 34.26 -17.63 35.11
N THR A 88 33.50 -17.96 36.14
CA THR A 88 33.54 -19.26 36.82
C THR A 88 32.51 -20.20 36.21
N SER A 89 32.90 -21.41 35.82
CA SER A 89 31.96 -22.39 35.28
C SER A 89 30.99 -22.88 36.37
N LEU A 90 29.71 -22.97 36.04
CA LEU A 90 28.66 -23.57 36.87
C LEU A 90 28.22 -24.96 36.35
N GLY A 91 28.84 -25.45 35.27
CA GLY A 91 28.43 -26.68 34.58
C GLY A 91 27.19 -26.51 33.70
N GLY A 92 27.02 -27.43 32.73
CA GLY A 92 25.90 -27.44 31.79
C GLY A 92 25.82 -26.16 30.95
N ASP A 93 26.95 -25.74 30.35
CA ASP A 93 27.10 -24.53 29.54
C ASP A 93 26.83 -23.19 30.27
N ARG A 94 26.73 -23.20 31.61
CA ARG A 94 26.51 -21.97 32.40
C ARG A 94 27.78 -21.45 33.05
N TRP A 95 27.88 -20.13 33.11
CA TRP A 95 29.07 -19.39 33.57
C TRP A 95 28.67 -18.19 34.44
N GLN A 96 29.46 -17.86 35.45
CA GLN A 96 29.19 -16.76 36.38
C GLN A 96 30.29 -15.70 36.36
N LEU A 97 29.91 -14.43 36.21
CA LEU A 97 30.74 -13.27 36.53
C LEU A 97 30.23 -12.61 37.82
N THR A 98 31.12 -12.15 38.70
CA THR A 98 30.73 -11.47 39.94
C THR A 98 31.20 -10.02 39.93
N LEU A 99 30.26 -9.08 39.97
CA LEU A 99 30.51 -7.64 40.03
C LEU A 99 30.51 -7.20 41.51
N SER A 100 31.69 -6.98 42.09
CA SER A 100 31.90 -6.74 43.52
C SER A 100 32.89 -5.58 43.76
N PRO A 101 32.76 -4.79 44.85
CA PRO A 101 31.72 -4.85 45.90
C PRO A 101 30.37 -4.27 45.46
N ASN A 102 30.36 -3.56 44.33
CA ASN A 102 29.17 -3.11 43.63
C ASN A 102 29.52 -2.73 42.18
N ILE A 103 28.50 -2.49 41.35
CA ILE A 103 28.66 -2.17 39.93
C ILE A 103 29.55 -0.93 39.73
N ARG A 104 29.25 0.16 40.43
CA ARG A 104 29.95 1.43 40.27
C ARG A 104 31.44 1.31 40.56
N THR A 105 31.80 0.66 41.67
CA THR A 105 33.19 0.41 42.05
C THR A 105 33.87 -0.54 41.07
N TYR A 106 33.18 -1.57 40.56
CA TYR A 106 33.74 -2.54 39.63
C TYR A 106 34.17 -1.88 38.29
N TYR A 107 33.37 -0.97 37.75
CA TYR A 107 33.66 -0.25 36.50
C TYR A 107 34.38 1.08 36.71
N GLY A 108 34.46 1.60 37.94
CA GLY A 108 35.10 2.89 38.23
C GLY A 108 34.29 4.11 37.77
N VAL A 109 32.95 4.04 37.84
CA VAL A 109 32.07 5.10 37.30
C VAL A 109 31.97 6.30 38.26
N PRO A 110 32.28 7.54 37.82
CA PRO A 110 32.15 8.77 38.62
C PRO A 110 30.74 9.02 39.16
N ALA A 111 30.63 9.58 40.37
CA ALA A 111 29.36 9.73 41.09
C ALA A 111 28.31 10.60 40.38
N ASP A 112 28.73 11.52 39.50
CA ASP A 112 27.85 12.37 38.67
C ASP A 112 27.29 11.65 37.43
N GLU A 113 27.72 10.42 37.17
CA GLU A 113 27.33 9.62 36.03
C GLU A 113 26.42 8.47 36.45
N LYS A 114 25.23 8.41 35.85
CA LYS A 114 24.18 7.45 36.16
C LYS A 114 24.34 6.21 35.29
N ILE A 115 24.47 5.05 35.93
CA ILE A 115 24.56 3.77 35.24
C ILE A 115 23.14 3.33 34.87
N LEU A 116 22.88 3.11 33.58
CA LEU A 116 21.57 2.72 33.07
C LEU A 116 21.50 1.22 32.80
N LYS A 117 22.53 0.66 32.15
CA LYS A 117 22.59 -0.76 31.79
C LYS A 117 24.02 -1.30 31.94
N LEU A 118 24.15 -2.56 32.28
CA LEU A 118 25.37 -3.34 32.08
C LEU A 118 25.38 -3.87 30.64
N ALA A 119 26.53 -3.91 29.99
CA ALA A 119 26.68 -4.43 28.64
C ALA A 119 27.68 -5.59 28.62
N PHE A 120 27.38 -6.64 27.84
CA PHE A 120 28.17 -7.87 27.79
C PHE A 120 28.28 -8.44 26.36
N VAL A 121 29.49 -8.86 26.02
CA VAL A 121 29.76 -9.95 25.08
C VAL A 121 30.64 -10.96 25.82
N PHE A 122 30.24 -12.23 25.82
CA PHE A 122 31.06 -13.30 26.40
C PHE A 122 31.97 -13.89 25.33
N ARG A 123 33.15 -14.37 25.69
CA ARG A 123 34.11 -14.90 24.72
C ARG A 123 35.02 -15.97 25.28
N SER A 124 35.55 -16.81 24.40
CA SER A 124 36.61 -17.75 24.74
C SER A 124 37.92 -17.01 25.06
N GLY A 125 38.76 -17.63 25.90
CA GLY A 125 40.07 -17.08 26.28
C GLY A 125 41.04 -16.92 25.12
N ASP A 126 40.90 -17.76 24.10
CA ASP A 126 41.63 -17.72 22.82
C ASP A 126 41.06 -16.70 21.81
N LYS A 127 39.95 -16.04 22.15
CA LYS A 127 39.29 -14.97 21.37
C LYS A 127 38.66 -15.44 20.05
N GLN A 128 38.49 -16.75 19.82
CA GLN A 128 37.93 -17.29 18.58
C GLN A 128 36.40 -17.47 18.62
N LYS A 129 35.78 -17.47 19.80
CA LYS A 129 34.34 -17.71 19.98
C LYS A 129 33.70 -16.62 20.81
N GLU A 130 32.48 -16.23 20.43
CA GLU A 130 31.68 -15.21 21.09
C GLU A 130 30.29 -15.74 21.46
N GLY A 131 29.89 -15.50 22.71
CA GLY A 131 28.54 -15.68 23.20
C GLY A 131 27.81 -14.35 23.19
N LYS A 132 26.81 -14.23 22.30
CA LYS A 132 26.01 -13.03 22.04
C LYS A 132 24.52 -13.35 22.10
N GLY A 133 23.69 -12.31 22.17
CA GLY A 133 22.24 -12.40 22.05
C GLY A 133 21.80 -13.05 20.73
N GLU A 134 20.51 -13.35 20.64
CA GLU A 134 19.89 -13.77 19.37
C GLU A 134 20.16 -12.72 18.27
N GLY A 135 20.37 -13.18 17.04
CA GLY A 135 20.76 -12.31 15.93
C GLY A 135 22.17 -11.69 16.07
N ASN A 136 23.06 -12.27 16.89
CA ASN A 136 24.40 -11.74 17.18
C ASN A 136 24.39 -10.34 17.82
N THR A 137 23.38 -10.05 18.62
CA THR A 137 23.25 -8.78 19.36
C THR A 137 24.08 -8.75 20.64
N ASP A 138 24.42 -7.55 21.09
CA ASP A 138 25.02 -7.34 22.40
C ASP A 138 24.01 -7.60 23.53
N ILE A 139 24.48 -8.05 24.69
CA ILE A 139 23.61 -8.41 25.81
C ILE A 139 23.57 -7.27 26.83
N PHE A 140 22.38 -6.78 27.19
CA PHE A 140 22.21 -5.71 28.17
C PHE A 140 21.42 -6.17 29.41
N VAL A 141 21.83 -5.67 30.59
CA VAL A 141 21.08 -5.83 31.85
C VAL A 141 20.75 -4.47 32.42
N THR A 142 19.48 -4.12 32.48
CA THR A 142 19.00 -2.81 32.97
C THR A 142 19.09 -2.74 34.50
N LEU A 143 19.62 -1.62 35.03
CA LEU A 143 19.60 -1.35 36.46
C LEU A 143 18.22 -0.78 36.85
N ASN A 144 17.65 -1.30 37.92
CA ASN A 144 16.44 -0.80 38.55
C ASN A 144 16.80 0.03 39.77
N GLU A 145 16.28 1.26 39.85
CA GLU A 145 16.24 2.01 41.11
C GLU A 145 15.26 1.31 42.08
N GLN A 146 15.32 1.63 43.39
CA GLN A 146 14.46 1.03 44.44
C GLN A 146 13.03 0.74 43.96
N ALA A 147 12.45 -0.39 44.40
CA ALA A 147 11.15 -0.87 43.96
C ALA A 147 10.09 0.25 43.93
N PHE A 148 9.79 0.75 42.74
CA PHE A 148 8.76 1.76 42.53
C PHE A 148 7.40 1.16 42.86
N VAL A 149 6.67 1.78 43.79
CA VAL A 149 5.33 1.37 44.19
C VAL A 149 4.32 2.39 43.62
N PRO A 150 3.48 1.99 42.64
CA PRO A 150 2.40 2.83 42.13
C PRO A 150 1.45 3.30 43.24
N ALA A 151 1.09 4.58 43.21
CA ALA A 151 -0.01 5.10 43.99
C ALA A 151 -1.36 4.57 43.45
N ILE A 152 -2.41 4.70 44.26
CA ILE A 152 -3.79 4.48 43.77
C ILE A 152 -4.09 5.58 42.74
N PRO A 153 -4.49 5.22 41.51
CA PRO A 153 -4.78 6.21 40.48
C PRO A 153 -5.92 7.14 40.88
N GLU A 154 -5.69 8.44 40.71
CA GLU A 154 -6.72 9.45 40.91
C GLU A 154 -7.77 9.38 39.78
N ARG A 155 -9.05 9.39 40.14
CA ARG A 155 -10.17 9.35 39.18
C ARG A 155 -10.55 10.77 38.78
N LYS A 156 -10.43 11.10 37.49
CA LYS A 156 -10.86 12.39 36.93
C LYS A 156 -11.53 12.19 35.58
N PRO A 157 -12.61 12.91 35.28
CA PRO A 157 -13.23 12.85 33.96
C PRO A 157 -12.23 13.30 32.88
N ARG A 158 -12.27 12.66 31.71
CA ARG A 158 -11.50 13.12 30.55
C ARG A 158 -11.91 14.55 30.15
N PRO A 159 -10.95 15.43 29.79
CA PRO A 159 -11.25 16.74 29.24
C PRO A 159 -12.15 16.67 28.01
N GLU A 160 -12.98 17.69 27.81
CA GLU A 160 -13.83 17.77 26.62
C GLU A 160 -13.01 17.83 25.32
N GLY A 161 -13.56 17.24 24.26
CA GLY A 161 -12.99 17.28 22.91
C GLY A 161 -11.74 16.44 22.70
N ILE A 162 -11.46 15.44 23.54
CA ILE A 162 -10.36 14.48 23.31
C ILE A 162 -10.88 13.15 22.78
N THR A 163 -10.02 12.46 22.03
CA THR A 163 -10.18 11.06 21.63
C THR A 163 -9.00 10.24 22.13
N ASP A 164 -9.08 8.92 22.05
CA ASP A 164 -7.93 8.05 22.36
C ASP A 164 -6.72 8.38 21.47
N GLY A 165 -5.52 8.13 21.99
CA GLY A 165 -4.27 8.55 21.40
C GLY A 165 -3.86 9.97 21.81
N ILE A 166 -3.37 10.72 20.83
CA ILE A 166 -2.72 12.01 21.02
C ILE A 166 -3.65 13.14 20.56
N THR A 167 -3.95 14.09 21.44
CA THR A 167 -4.71 15.30 21.11
C THR A 167 -3.83 16.54 21.31
N TYR A 168 -3.48 17.22 20.21
CA TYR A 168 -2.73 18.48 20.24
C TYR A 168 -3.66 19.67 20.53
N ARG A 169 -3.23 20.58 21.41
CA ARG A 169 -3.99 21.79 21.78
C ARG A 169 -3.33 23.07 21.24
N GLU A 170 -4.13 24.11 21.05
CA GLU A 170 -3.67 25.42 20.54
C GLU A 170 -2.67 26.12 21.48
N ASP A 171 -2.78 25.88 22.78
CA ASP A 171 -1.84 26.39 23.78
C ASP A 171 -0.46 25.70 23.73
N GLY A 172 -0.31 24.64 22.92
CA GLY A 172 0.92 23.86 22.79
C GLY A 172 1.03 22.69 23.77
N SER A 173 0.00 22.45 24.60
CA SER A 173 -0.10 21.23 25.39
C SER A 173 -0.58 20.04 24.56
N VAL A 174 -0.36 18.84 25.08
CA VAL A 174 -0.83 17.58 24.47
C VAL A 174 -1.61 16.80 25.52
N VAL A 175 -2.81 16.35 25.17
CA VAL A 175 -3.56 15.39 25.99
C VAL A 175 -3.36 14.00 25.42
N LEU A 176 -2.83 13.11 26.24
CA LEU A 176 -2.66 11.69 25.94
C LEU A 176 -3.80 10.90 26.58
N SER A 177 -4.44 10.01 25.83
CA SER A 177 -5.57 9.17 26.28
C SER A 177 -5.36 7.73 25.82
N LEU A 178 -5.30 6.79 26.74
CA LEU A 178 -5.18 5.36 26.47
C LEU A 178 -6.43 4.63 26.97
N TYR A 179 -7.17 3.99 26.07
CA TYR A 179 -8.20 3.02 26.45
C TYR A 179 -7.51 1.68 26.76
N ALA A 180 -7.57 1.27 28.03
CA ALA A 180 -6.95 0.02 28.50
C ALA A 180 -7.80 -0.63 29.61
N PRO A 181 -8.93 -1.28 29.25
CA PRO A 181 -9.78 -2.02 30.18
C PRO A 181 -9.01 -3.03 31.04
N GLY A 182 -9.39 -3.14 32.32
CA GLY A 182 -8.80 -4.11 33.24
C GLY A 182 -7.40 -3.79 33.76
N LYS A 183 -6.69 -2.80 33.20
CA LYS A 183 -5.39 -2.33 33.74
C LYS A 183 -5.59 -1.57 35.04
N GLN A 184 -4.58 -1.58 35.92
CA GLN A 184 -4.66 -1.05 37.28
C GLN A 184 -3.83 0.21 37.48
N HIS A 185 -2.72 0.34 36.78
CA HIS A 185 -1.85 1.50 36.83
C HIS A 185 -1.29 1.83 35.45
N VAL A 186 -1.37 3.09 35.06
CA VAL A 186 -0.69 3.59 33.86
C VAL A 186 0.11 4.82 34.24
N HIS A 187 1.41 4.81 33.94
CA HIS A 187 2.28 5.96 34.11
C HIS A 187 2.83 6.41 32.77
N LEU A 188 3.07 7.70 32.67
CA LEU A 188 3.67 8.29 31.50
C LEU A 188 5.18 8.41 31.70
N LEU A 189 5.96 7.88 30.76
CA LEU A 189 7.42 8.04 30.69
C LEU A 189 7.76 8.81 29.41
N GLY A 190 8.70 9.76 29.48
CA GLY A 190 9.15 10.45 28.29
C GLY A 190 10.23 11.49 28.54
N ASP A 191 10.60 12.20 27.49
CA ASP A 191 11.63 13.24 27.54
C ASP A 191 11.29 14.36 28.55
N PHE A 192 10.01 14.72 28.67
CA PHE A 192 9.51 15.77 29.59
C PHE A 192 9.62 15.40 31.09
N ASN A 193 9.88 14.13 31.42
CA ASN A 193 10.11 13.69 32.80
C ASN A 193 11.39 12.87 32.97
N ASN A 194 12.34 13.02 32.04
CA ASN A 194 13.62 12.30 32.05
C ASN A 194 13.44 10.78 32.20
N TRP A 195 12.39 10.22 31.60
CA TRP A 195 12.11 8.78 31.62
C TRP A 195 12.00 8.18 33.03
N THR A 196 11.66 9.00 34.03
CA THR A 196 11.66 8.60 35.44
C THR A 196 10.29 8.06 35.85
N LYS A 197 10.28 6.90 36.52
CA LYS A 197 9.06 6.36 37.15
C LYS A 197 8.70 7.25 38.34
N SER A 198 7.56 7.94 38.26
CA SER A 198 7.07 8.78 39.35
C SER A 198 5.55 8.74 39.43
N ASN A 199 5.02 8.70 40.65
CA ASN A 199 3.58 8.84 40.91
C ASN A 199 3.06 10.21 40.48
N ASP A 200 3.94 11.23 40.44
CA ASP A 200 3.60 12.53 39.88
C ASP A 200 3.21 12.42 38.42
N TRP A 201 3.69 11.39 37.69
CA TRP A 201 3.41 11.13 36.27
C TRP A 201 2.45 9.94 36.03
N GLN A 202 1.72 9.51 37.06
CA GLN A 202 0.61 8.58 36.91
C GLN A 202 -0.53 9.23 36.10
N MET A 203 -1.16 8.48 35.19
CA MET A 203 -2.31 8.97 34.42
C MET A 203 -3.59 8.92 35.25
N TYR A 204 -4.48 9.88 35.01
CA TYR A 204 -5.80 9.91 35.63
C TYR A 204 -6.71 8.84 35.03
N ARG A 205 -7.59 8.26 35.85
CA ARG A 205 -8.52 7.22 35.41
C ARG A 205 -9.93 7.74 35.22
N ASP A 206 -10.53 7.43 34.07
CA ASP A 206 -11.93 7.69 33.73
C ASP A 206 -12.56 6.42 33.14
N GLY A 207 -13.21 5.61 34.00
CA GLY A 207 -13.63 4.25 33.64
C GLY A 207 -12.45 3.38 33.23
N ASP A 208 -12.45 2.94 31.97
CA ASP A 208 -11.38 2.15 31.33
C ASP A 208 -10.37 3.00 30.53
N HIS A 209 -10.51 4.33 30.59
CA HIS A 209 -9.57 5.25 29.97
C HIS A 209 -8.58 5.80 30.99
N TRP A 210 -7.36 6.00 30.52
CA TRP A 210 -6.24 6.62 31.23
C TRP A 210 -5.85 7.87 30.49
N TRP A 211 -5.78 9.02 31.15
CA TRP A 211 -5.46 10.26 30.46
C TRP A 211 -4.54 11.17 31.25
N ARG A 212 -3.78 12.01 30.54
CA ARG A 212 -2.95 13.05 31.15
C ARG A 212 -2.64 14.17 30.16
N THR A 213 -2.58 15.40 30.66
CA THR A 213 -2.08 16.55 29.88
C THR A 213 -0.58 16.74 30.13
N VAL A 214 0.19 16.86 29.05
CA VAL A 214 1.60 17.21 29.03
C VAL A 214 1.72 18.68 28.63
N GLN A 215 2.35 19.48 29.49
CA GLN A 215 2.54 20.92 29.29
C GLN A 215 4.03 21.26 29.18
N GLY A 216 4.35 22.51 28.85
CA GLY A 216 5.74 23.00 28.78
C GLY A 216 6.53 22.46 27.59
N LEU A 217 5.87 21.89 26.58
CA LEU A 217 6.50 21.42 25.35
C LEU A 217 6.86 22.60 24.46
N LYS A 218 8.08 22.59 23.91
CA LYS A 218 8.51 23.61 22.95
C LYS A 218 7.89 23.37 21.59
N LYS A 219 7.40 24.44 20.95
CA LYS A 219 6.83 24.39 19.59
C LYS A 219 7.86 23.80 18.62
N GLY A 220 7.43 22.83 17.82
CA GLY A 220 8.21 22.23 16.74
C GLY A 220 9.28 21.23 17.20
N GLU A 221 9.47 21.03 18.51
CA GLU A 221 10.41 20.07 19.07
C GLU A 221 9.75 18.68 19.21
N GLU A 222 10.51 17.62 18.90
CA GLU A 222 10.05 16.25 19.04
C GLU A 222 10.33 15.71 20.44
N TYR A 223 9.29 15.22 21.11
CA TYR A 223 9.39 14.55 22.41
C TYR A 223 9.00 13.08 22.27
N ALA A 224 9.82 12.20 22.83
CA ALA A 224 9.58 10.78 22.87
C ALA A 224 8.85 10.38 24.18
N PHE A 225 7.94 9.40 24.09
CA PHE A 225 7.19 8.90 25.26
C PHE A 225 6.71 7.44 25.12
N GLN A 226 6.37 6.83 26.24
CA GLN A 226 5.72 5.52 26.36
C GLN A 226 4.75 5.49 27.55
N TYR A 227 3.82 4.53 27.53
CA TYR A 227 3.02 4.17 28.69
C TYR A 227 3.66 2.99 29.44
N LEU A 228 3.85 3.13 30.75
CA LEU A 228 4.22 2.03 31.65
C LEU A 228 2.94 1.44 32.26
N ILE A 229 2.62 0.21 31.86
CA ILE A 229 1.40 -0.51 32.23
C ILE A 229 1.69 -1.42 33.42
N ASP A 230 0.93 -1.25 34.50
CA ASP A 230 0.96 -2.05 35.74
C ASP A 230 2.36 -2.22 36.34
N ASN A 231 3.25 -1.25 36.09
CA ASN A 231 4.69 -1.30 36.41
C ASN A 231 5.42 -2.55 35.85
N ALA A 232 4.82 -3.24 34.88
CA ALA A 232 5.28 -4.51 34.36
C ALA A 232 5.93 -4.39 32.98
N PHE A 233 5.30 -3.65 32.06
CA PHE A 233 5.79 -3.50 30.69
C PHE A 233 5.46 -2.13 30.10
N LYS A 234 6.16 -1.79 29.02
CA LYS A 234 5.98 -0.52 28.30
C LYS A 234 5.37 -0.76 26.93
N ILE A 235 4.57 0.20 26.49
CA ILE A 235 4.01 0.28 25.15
C ILE A 235 4.15 1.69 24.59
N ALA A 236 4.24 1.79 23.27
CA ALA A 236 3.97 3.02 22.54
C ALA A 236 2.44 3.27 22.44
N ASP A 237 2.06 4.40 21.87
CA ASP A 237 0.69 4.79 21.56
C ASP A 237 0.31 4.30 20.15
N ALA A 238 -0.81 3.59 20.03
CA ALA A 238 -1.26 3.01 18.76
C ALA A 238 -1.62 4.07 17.71
N TYR A 239 -1.81 5.32 18.12
CA TYR A 239 -2.14 6.48 17.29
C TYR A 239 -0.92 7.35 16.97
N ALA A 240 0.29 6.90 17.30
CA ALA A 240 1.50 7.65 17.00
C ALA A 240 1.74 7.73 15.48
N GLU A 241 1.94 8.95 14.98
CA GLU A 241 2.28 9.23 13.57
C GLU A 241 3.78 9.06 13.29
N LYS A 242 4.57 8.81 14.35
CA LYS A 242 6.00 8.48 14.29
C LYS A 242 6.38 7.68 15.52
N ILE A 243 7.17 6.64 15.32
CA ILE A 243 7.76 5.84 16.38
C ILE A 243 9.29 5.84 16.27
N LEU A 244 9.96 5.48 17.37
CA LEU A 244 11.38 5.16 17.40
C LEU A 244 11.54 3.67 17.69
N ASP A 245 12.23 2.99 16.80
CA ASP A 245 12.55 1.57 16.87
C ASP A 245 14.03 1.41 17.29
N PRO A 246 14.32 0.84 18.48
CA PRO A 246 15.69 0.69 18.97
C PRO A 246 16.52 -0.32 18.16
N TRP A 247 15.87 -1.20 17.41
CA TRP A 247 16.52 -2.28 16.67
C TRP A 247 16.84 -1.86 15.24
N ASN A 248 15.91 -1.14 14.60
CA ASN A 248 15.92 -0.91 13.16
C ASN A 248 16.29 0.52 12.75
N ASP A 249 15.94 1.56 13.53
CA ASP A 249 16.15 2.96 13.11
C ASP A 249 17.61 3.31 12.83
N ARG A 250 18.56 2.65 13.51
CA ARG A 250 20.00 2.82 13.29
C ARG A 250 20.48 2.45 11.88
N ALA A 251 19.69 1.66 11.15
CA ALA A 251 20.00 1.26 9.78
C ALA A 251 19.46 2.27 8.75
N ILE A 252 18.66 3.25 9.16
CA ILE A 252 18.08 4.26 8.27
C ILE A 252 19.13 5.35 8.01
N PRO A 253 19.58 5.54 6.76
CA PRO A 253 20.58 6.56 6.45
C PRO A 253 20.02 7.98 6.61
N ALA A 254 20.87 8.92 7.03
CA ALA A 254 20.50 10.33 7.12
C ALA A 254 20.13 10.97 5.76
N SER A 255 20.52 10.35 4.64
CA SER A 255 20.09 10.74 3.30
C SER A 255 18.64 10.37 3.00
N VAL A 256 18.06 9.41 3.73
CA VAL A 256 16.66 8.97 3.59
C VAL A 256 15.78 9.70 4.60
N TYR A 257 16.22 9.77 5.86
CA TYR A 257 15.52 10.48 6.93
C TYR A 257 16.47 11.46 7.64
N PRO A 258 16.63 12.70 7.12
CA PRO A 258 17.47 13.70 7.74
C PRO A 258 16.98 14.06 9.15
N GLY A 259 17.88 14.02 10.13
CA GLY A 259 17.54 14.43 11.51
C GLY A 259 16.55 13.50 12.22
N LEU A 260 16.53 12.20 11.89
CA LEU A 260 15.76 11.21 12.65
C LEU A 260 16.13 11.30 14.14
N LYS A 261 15.13 11.54 15.00
CA LYS A 261 15.33 11.66 16.45
C LYS A 261 15.99 10.38 16.99
N PRO A 262 17.10 10.49 17.74
CA PRO A 262 17.74 9.33 18.35
C PRO A 262 16.82 8.61 19.34
N TYR A 263 16.93 7.29 19.39
CA TYR A 263 16.22 6.47 20.38
C TYR A 263 16.67 6.82 21.82
N PRO A 264 15.74 7.00 22.78
CA PRO A 264 16.08 7.31 24.17
C PRO A 264 16.63 6.08 24.93
N MET A 265 17.91 6.13 25.30
CA MET A 265 18.63 4.99 25.91
C MET A 265 18.15 4.60 27.33
N GLN A 266 17.39 5.48 27.99
CA GLN A 266 16.79 5.25 29.31
C GLN A 266 15.61 4.26 29.27
N THR A 267 15.16 3.88 28.08
CA THR A 267 14.03 2.96 27.92
C THR A 267 14.36 1.76 27.01
N GLU A 268 13.32 0.97 26.73
CA GLU A 268 13.34 -0.21 25.87
C GLU A 268 11.99 -0.36 25.15
N GLY A 269 11.97 -1.13 24.07
CA GLY A 269 10.79 -1.32 23.21
C GLY A 269 10.49 -0.11 22.30
N ILE A 270 9.41 -0.20 21.53
CA ILE A 270 8.99 0.86 20.62
C ILE A 270 8.52 2.09 21.40
N VAL A 271 8.93 3.28 20.94
CA VAL A 271 8.68 4.57 21.60
C VAL A 271 7.87 5.47 20.67
N SER A 272 6.89 6.18 21.20
CA SER A 272 6.08 7.15 20.42
C SER A 272 6.75 8.52 20.38
N VAL A 273 6.50 9.27 19.30
CA VAL A 273 6.96 10.66 19.18
C VAL A 273 5.76 11.59 19.06
N ILE A 274 5.79 12.68 19.84
CA ILE A 274 4.88 13.83 19.67
C ILE A 274 5.66 15.05 19.19
N ARG A 275 5.01 15.88 18.38
CA ARG A 275 5.56 17.15 17.92
C ARG A 275 4.46 18.20 17.86
N THR A 276 4.51 19.19 18.75
CA THR A 276 3.47 20.23 18.82
C THR A 276 3.71 21.30 17.77
N LYS A 277 2.62 21.83 17.19
CA LYS A 277 2.66 22.97 16.25
C LYS A 277 3.72 22.79 15.14
N ALA A 278 3.80 21.58 14.57
CA ALA A 278 4.62 21.33 13.39
C ALA A 278 4.12 22.22 12.24
N GLU A 279 5.04 22.78 11.47
CA GLU A 279 4.67 23.56 10.29
C GLU A 279 4.01 22.64 9.26
N PRO A 280 2.83 22.98 8.73
CA PRO A 280 2.14 22.12 7.78
C PRO A 280 2.87 22.12 6.44
N TYR A 281 2.88 20.95 5.78
CA TYR A 281 3.35 20.82 4.40
C TYR A 281 2.55 21.74 3.47
N GLN A 282 3.26 22.48 2.62
CA GLN A 282 2.68 23.43 1.68
C GLN A 282 2.38 22.73 0.35
N TRP A 283 1.16 22.22 0.22
CA TRP A 283 0.67 21.59 -1.02
C TRP A 283 0.72 22.55 -2.20
N GLN A 284 1.31 22.11 -3.31
CA GLN A 284 1.43 22.90 -4.54
C GLN A 284 0.27 22.63 -5.50
N THR A 285 -0.25 21.40 -5.52
CA THR A 285 -1.37 21.02 -6.39
C THR A 285 -2.71 21.31 -5.71
N SER A 286 -3.57 22.05 -6.40
CA SER A 286 -4.95 22.31 -6.00
C SER A 286 -5.93 21.81 -7.06
N GLY A 287 -7.09 21.27 -6.64
CA GLY A 287 -8.15 20.88 -7.55
C GLY A 287 -7.85 19.62 -8.38
N PHE A 288 -7.01 18.71 -7.85
CA PHE A 288 -6.85 17.40 -8.45
C PHE A 288 -8.19 16.66 -8.48
N GLU A 289 -8.50 16.06 -9.63
CA GLU A 289 -9.74 15.35 -9.89
C GLU A 289 -9.42 13.88 -10.21
N PRO A 290 -9.68 12.95 -9.27
CA PRO A 290 -9.43 11.54 -9.47
C PRO A 290 -10.22 10.97 -10.65
N THR A 291 -9.62 10.03 -11.39
CA THR A 291 -10.30 9.34 -12.49
C THR A 291 -11.48 8.50 -11.97
N ALA A 292 -12.57 8.39 -12.72
CA ALA A 292 -13.68 7.51 -12.32
C ALA A 292 -13.21 6.05 -12.11
N ALA A 293 -13.76 5.38 -11.10
CA ALA A 293 -13.32 4.06 -10.64
C ALA A 293 -13.38 2.96 -11.73
N ASP A 294 -14.34 3.05 -12.64
CA ASP A 294 -14.53 2.15 -13.80
C ASP A 294 -13.46 2.33 -14.91
N ARG A 295 -12.68 3.41 -14.86
CA ARG A 295 -11.64 3.78 -15.81
C ARG A 295 -10.23 3.73 -15.22
N LEU A 296 -10.10 3.26 -13.98
CA LEU A 296 -8.80 3.17 -13.34
C LEU A 296 -7.84 2.24 -14.09
N VAL A 297 -6.60 2.70 -14.19
CA VAL A 297 -5.44 1.92 -14.62
C VAL A 297 -4.36 2.18 -13.59
N VAL A 298 -4.26 1.23 -12.66
CA VAL A 298 -3.41 1.28 -11.47
C VAL A 298 -2.05 0.67 -11.80
N TYR A 299 -0.98 1.34 -11.35
CA TYR A 299 0.36 0.78 -11.32
C TYR A 299 0.69 0.36 -9.88
N GLU A 300 0.75 -0.94 -9.61
CA GLU A 300 1.11 -1.49 -8.30
C GLU A 300 2.63 -1.43 -8.10
N LEU A 301 3.06 -0.77 -7.02
CA LEU A 301 4.44 -0.34 -6.82
C LEU A 301 4.94 -0.70 -5.43
N LEU A 302 6.04 -1.44 -5.38
CA LEU A 302 6.83 -1.69 -4.17
C LEU A 302 8.02 -0.73 -4.12
N VAL A 303 7.96 0.25 -3.21
CA VAL A 303 8.93 1.38 -3.15
C VAL A 303 10.38 0.87 -3.17
N ARG A 304 10.68 -0.14 -2.34
CA ARG A 304 12.05 -0.65 -2.18
C ARG A 304 12.64 -1.32 -3.43
N ASP A 305 11.79 -1.83 -4.32
CA ASP A 305 12.18 -2.61 -5.51
C ASP A 305 11.93 -1.81 -6.81
N PHE A 306 11.43 -0.58 -6.71
CA PHE A 306 11.16 0.27 -7.87
C PHE A 306 12.38 1.10 -8.29
N THR A 307 13.22 1.52 -7.34
CA THR A 307 14.48 2.26 -7.61
C THR A 307 15.62 1.63 -6.84
N LYS A 308 16.87 1.90 -7.25
CA LYS A 308 18.05 1.35 -6.57
C LYS A 308 18.16 1.86 -5.13
N GLU A 309 17.77 3.11 -4.92
CA GLU A 309 17.74 3.80 -3.65
C GLU A 309 16.63 3.25 -2.74
N GLY A 310 15.52 2.79 -3.32
CA GLY A 310 14.40 2.20 -2.59
C GLY A 310 13.66 3.18 -1.68
N THR A 311 13.53 4.44 -2.11
CA THR A 311 12.92 5.53 -1.32
C THR A 311 11.76 6.20 -2.07
N ILE A 312 10.89 6.86 -1.33
CA ILE A 312 9.81 7.68 -1.90
C ILE A 312 10.37 8.78 -2.79
N THR A 313 11.42 9.47 -2.35
CA THR A 313 12.04 10.56 -3.11
C THR A 313 12.57 10.07 -4.46
N ALA A 314 13.24 8.92 -4.52
CA ALA A 314 13.72 8.38 -5.79
C ALA A 314 12.56 7.93 -6.71
N ALA A 315 11.44 7.48 -6.15
CA ALA A 315 10.26 7.12 -6.94
C ALA A 315 9.61 8.33 -7.62
N ILE A 316 9.71 9.55 -7.05
CA ILE A 316 9.20 10.79 -7.65
C ILE A 316 9.81 11.01 -9.04
N ASP A 317 11.11 10.75 -9.21
CA ASP A 317 11.84 10.94 -10.47
C ASP A 317 11.34 10.03 -11.61
N LYS A 318 10.48 9.05 -11.30
CA LYS A 318 9.90 8.09 -12.26
C LYS A 318 8.43 8.36 -12.56
N LEU A 319 7.82 9.37 -11.95
CA LEU A 319 6.41 9.69 -12.18
C LEU A 319 6.14 10.15 -13.63
N ASP A 320 7.10 10.79 -14.30
CA ASP A 320 6.96 11.17 -15.71
C ASP A 320 6.91 9.94 -16.64
N TYR A 321 7.66 8.89 -16.32
CA TYR A 321 7.60 7.62 -17.04
C TYR A 321 6.22 6.97 -16.93
N LEU A 322 5.67 6.89 -15.70
CA LEU A 322 4.33 6.35 -15.46
C LEU A 322 3.26 7.18 -16.19
N LYS A 323 3.39 8.52 -16.13
CA LYS A 323 2.49 9.42 -16.83
C LYS A 323 2.55 9.24 -18.35
N ALA A 324 3.75 9.08 -18.91
CA ALA A 324 3.95 8.86 -20.34
C ALA A 324 3.34 7.53 -20.82
N MET A 325 3.44 6.47 -20.01
CA MET A 325 2.74 5.21 -20.26
C MET A 325 1.21 5.39 -20.26
N GLY A 326 0.68 6.28 -19.43
CA GLY A 326 -0.74 6.60 -19.38
C GLY A 326 -1.52 5.90 -18.28
N VAL A 327 -0.84 5.40 -17.24
CA VAL A 327 -1.53 5.03 -15.99
C VAL A 327 -2.11 6.29 -15.34
N ASN A 328 -3.18 6.12 -14.56
CA ASN A 328 -3.88 7.21 -13.91
C ASN A 328 -3.98 7.05 -12.39
N ALA A 329 -3.40 5.98 -11.85
CA ALA A 329 -3.25 5.79 -10.42
C ALA A 329 -2.00 4.95 -10.11
N ILE A 330 -1.43 5.16 -8.93
CA ILE A 330 -0.36 4.37 -8.34
C ILE A 330 -0.92 3.73 -7.08
N GLU A 331 -0.79 2.42 -6.96
CA GLU A 331 -1.03 1.70 -5.70
C GLU A 331 0.32 1.50 -5.03
N LEU A 332 0.55 2.23 -3.94
CA LEU A 332 1.70 1.99 -3.07
C LEU A 332 1.37 0.76 -2.23
N MET A 333 2.16 -0.31 -2.43
CA MET A 333 2.22 -1.43 -1.49
C MET A 333 2.46 -0.92 -0.06
N PRO A 334 2.18 -1.70 1.00
CA PRO A 334 2.06 -1.14 2.34
C PRO A 334 3.30 -0.35 2.77
N VAL A 335 3.08 0.95 3.03
CA VAL A 335 4.10 1.91 3.48
C VAL A 335 3.83 2.44 4.88
N GLN A 336 2.85 1.88 5.58
CA GLN A 336 2.64 2.11 7.01
C GLN A 336 3.77 1.41 7.78
N GLU A 337 4.21 1.96 8.91
CA GLU A 337 5.35 1.44 9.67
C GLU A 337 5.22 -0.06 9.97
N PHE A 338 6.22 -0.82 9.54
CA PHE A 338 6.27 -2.28 9.65
C PHE A 338 7.59 -2.74 10.28
N GLU A 339 7.65 -3.98 10.76
CA GLU A 339 8.87 -4.46 11.45
C GLU A 339 10.02 -4.74 10.46
N GLY A 340 11.22 -4.26 10.77
CA GLY A 340 12.47 -4.70 10.14
C GLY A 340 13.01 -3.85 8.99
N ASN A 341 12.38 -2.73 8.61
CA ASN A 341 12.78 -1.78 7.55
C ASN A 341 12.91 -2.36 6.11
N ASP A 342 12.93 -3.68 5.94
CA ASP A 342 13.09 -4.35 4.65
C ASP A 342 12.15 -5.55 4.51
N SER A 343 10.89 -5.26 4.21
CA SER A 343 9.86 -6.25 3.89
C SER A 343 8.97 -5.73 2.74
N TRP A 344 7.91 -6.47 2.42
CA TRP A 344 6.83 -5.99 1.53
C TRP A 344 5.80 -5.10 2.26
N GLY A 345 5.97 -4.87 3.56
CA GLY A 345 5.09 -4.04 4.39
C GLY A 345 3.92 -4.78 5.05
N TYR A 346 3.66 -6.05 4.68
CA TYR A 346 2.59 -6.91 5.26
C TYR A 346 2.88 -7.44 6.67
N ASN A 347 3.69 -6.72 7.45
CA ASN A 347 3.93 -6.99 8.86
C ASN A 347 3.78 -5.68 9.66
N PRO A 348 2.60 -5.04 9.60
CA PRO A 348 2.37 -3.70 10.12
C PRO A 348 2.46 -3.67 11.64
N SER A 349 2.97 -2.54 12.16
CA SER A 349 3.10 -2.26 13.59
C SER A 349 2.38 -0.97 14.02
N PHE A 350 2.44 0.11 13.21
CA PHE A 350 1.78 1.40 13.49
C PHE A 350 1.12 1.99 12.24
N TYR A 351 -0.21 2.03 12.25
CA TYR A 351 -0.99 2.37 11.06
C TYR A 351 -1.07 3.87 10.73
N PHE A 352 -0.76 4.76 11.68
CA PHE A 352 -0.72 6.21 11.45
C PHE A 352 0.65 6.68 10.97
N ALA A 353 1.70 5.89 11.18
CA ALA A 353 3.07 6.26 10.85
C ALA A 353 3.42 5.79 9.44
N PRO A 354 3.94 6.65 8.54
CA PRO A 354 4.66 6.20 7.36
C PRO A 354 5.98 5.54 7.78
N ASP A 355 6.40 4.51 7.05
CA ASP A 355 7.65 3.81 7.32
C ASP A 355 8.87 4.70 7.05
N LYS A 356 9.72 4.83 8.07
CA LYS A 356 10.86 5.75 8.04
C LYS A 356 11.97 5.28 7.10
N ALA A 357 11.99 3.99 6.73
CA ALA A 357 12.97 3.44 5.81
C ALA A 357 12.77 3.92 4.37
N TYR A 358 11.60 4.45 4.02
CA TYR A 358 11.36 4.99 2.68
C TYR A 358 11.43 6.53 2.59
N GLY A 359 11.31 7.25 3.71
CA GLY A 359 11.46 8.71 3.73
C GLY A 359 10.81 9.40 4.93
N THR A 360 10.80 10.73 4.92
CA THR A 360 10.11 11.55 5.93
C THR A 360 8.62 11.71 5.60
N PRO A 361 7.74 12.02 6.58
CA PRO A 361 6.33 12.32 6.32
C PRO A 361 6.08 13.36 5.21
N ASP A 362 6.98 14.33 5.05
CA ASP A 362 6.85 15.35 4.01
C ASP A 362 7.31 14.85 2.63
N ASP A 363 8.23 13.86 2.55
CA ASP A 363 8.55 13.18 1.28
C ASP A 363 7.35 12.41 0.74
N TYR A 364 6.57 11.75 1.62
CA TYR A 364 5.32 11.09 1.26
C TYR A 364 4.27 12.07 0.73
N LYS A 365 4.06 13.20 1.42
CA LYS A 365 3.16 14.25 0.95
C LYS A 365 3.63 14.82 -0.40
N ARG A 366 4.93 15.05 -0.56
CA ARG A 366 5.51 15.50 -1.84
C ARG A 366 5.26 14.49 -2.96
N PHE A 367 5.43 13.20 -2.72
CA PHE A 367 5.13 12.18 -3.72
C PHE A 367 3.68 12.22 -4.19
N ILE A 368 2.74 12.35 -3.24
CA ILE A 368 1.31 12.46 -3.55
C ILE A 368 1.02 13.74 -4.32
N ASP A 369 1.59 14.86 -3.90
CA ASP A 369 1.46 16.16 -4.57
C ASP A 369 1.99 16.12 -6.02
N GLU A 370 3.15 15.51 -6.23
CA GLU A 370 3.77 15.36 -7.56
C GLU A 370 3.01 14.36 -8.46
N ALA A 371 2.39 13.33 -7.89
CA ALA A 371 1.49 12.44 -8.61
C ALA A 371 0.20 13.16 -9.03
N HIS A 372 -0.39 13.95 -8.12
CA HIS A 372 -1.57 14.78 -8.38
C HIS A 372 -1.30 15.82 -9.46
N ALA A 373 -0.13 16.49 -9.44
CA ALA A 373 0.30 17.43 -10.48
C ALA A 373 0.37 16.77 -11.88
N ARG A 374 0.64 15.46 -11.92
CA ARG A 374 0.64 14.64 -13.13
C ARG A 374 -0.72 14.01 -13.43
N GLY A 375 -1.75 14.32 -12.65
CA GLY A 375 -3.10 13.78 -12.82
C GLY A 375 -3.18 12.27 -12.56
N MET A 376 -2.41 11.78 -11.59
CA MET A 376 -2.45 10.39 -11.13
C MET A 376 -2.89 10.33 -9.67
N SER A 377 -3.83 9.45 -9.36
CA SER A 377 -4.27 9.18 -7.99
C SER A 377 -3.20 8.35 -7.25
N VAL A 378 -3.12 8.48 -5.92
CA VAL A 378 -2.32 7.60 -5.06
C VAL A 378 -3.23 6.80 -4.15
N ILE A 379 -3.21 5.48 -4.32
CA ILE A 379 -3.94 4.49 -3.52
C ILE A 379 -2.96 3.86 -2.54
N LEU A 380 -3.35 3.75 -1.28
CA LEU A 380 -2.55 3.11 -0.25
C LEU A 380 -3.03 1.68 -0.01
N ASP A 381 -2.15 0.71 -0.09
CA ASP A 381 -2.43 -0.65 0.38
C ASP A 381 -2.41 -0.70 1.92
N VAL A 382 -3.47 -1.24 2.52
CA VAL A 382 -3.70 -1.24 3.97
C VAL A 382 -3.95 -2.65 4.51
N VAL A 383 -3.19 -3.00 5.54
CA VAL A 383 -3.14 -4.36 6.11
C VAL A 383 -3.89 -4.39 7.44
N PHE A 384 -5.22 -4.38 7.36
CA PHE A 384 -6.07 -4.29 8.57
C PHE A 384 -6.46 -5.64 9.16
N ASN A 385 -6.16 -6.75 8.47
CA ASN A 385 -6.52 -8.08 8.94
C ASN A 385 -5.67 -8.56 10.14
N HIS A 386 -4.43 -8.10 10.26
CA HIS A 386 -3.55 -8.49 11.37
C HIS A 386 -2.55 -7.39 11.76
N ALA A 387 -1.92 -7.53 12.93
CA ALA A 387 -0.74 -6.74 13.33
C ALA A 387 0.31 -7.61 14.04
N THR A 388 1.55 -7.14 14.07
CA THR A 388 2.65 -7.77 14.83
C THR A 388 2.52 -7.52 16.34
N LEU A 389 3.35 -8.21 17.14
CA LEU A 389 3.37 -8.06 18.61
C LEU A 389 3.81 -6.66 19.07
N SER A 390 4.55 -5.90 18.26
CA SER A 390 4.93 -4.54 18.64
C SER A 390 3.74 -3.58 18.65
N HIS A 391 2.63 -3.90 17.97
CA HIS A 391 1.42 -3.10 18.01
C HIS A 391 0.86 -3.01 19.45
N PRO A 392 0.57 -1.80 19.97
CA PRO A 392 0.19 -1.61 21.37
C PRO A 392 -1.03 -2.41 21.83
N PHE A 393 -2.07 -2.54 21.00
CA PHE A 393 -3.27 -3.34 21.31
C PHE A 393 -2.97 -4.85 21.47
N ALA A 394 -2.00 -5.41 20.74
CA ALA A 394 -1.60 -6.80 20.92
C ALA A 394 -0.80 -6.95 22.22
N ARG A 395 0.18 -6.07 22.43
CA ARG A 395 1.07 -6.07 23.60
C ARG A 395 0.36 -5.82 24.92
N LEU A 396 -0.72 -5.01 24.93
CA LEU A 396 -1.51 -4.73 26.14
C LEU A 396 -2.12 -6.00 26.75
N TYR A 397 -2.50 -6.98 25.92
CA TYR A 397 -3.18 -8.20 26.33
C TYR A 397 -2.52 -9.38 25.64
N TRP A 398 -1.25 -9.60 25.97
CA TRP A 398 -0.46 -10.71 25.46
C TRP A 398 -0.33 -11.81 26.49
N ASP A 399 -0.63 -13.05 26.11
CA ASP A 399 -0.30 -14.22 26.91
C ASP A 399 1.06 -14.78 26.49
N GLY A 400 2.08 -14.46 27.28
CA GLY A 400 3.44 -14.95 27.06
C GLY A 400 3.60 -16.47 27.19
N THR A 401 2.62 -17.18 27.77
CA THR A 401 2.64 -18.65 27.89
C THR A 401 2.28 -19.31 26.58
N THR A 402 1.25 -18.80 25.91
CA THR A 402 0.76 -19.34 24.64
C THR A 402 1.38 -18.66 23.42
N GLY A 403 1.99 -17.48 23.60
CA GLY A 403 2.54 -16.69 22.50
C GLY A 403 1.45 -16.09 21.61
N LYS A 404 0.30 -15.72 22.21
CA LYS A 404 -0.90 -15.25 21.51
C LYS A 404 -1.56 -14.07 22.25
N PRO A 405 -2.46 -13.33 21.59
CA PRO A 405 -3.39 -12.45 22.30
C PRO A 405 -4.15 -13.22 23.39
N ALA A 406 -4.30 -12.61 24.56
CA ALA A 406 -5.05 -13.18 25.67
C ALA A 406 -6.56 -13.16 25.39
N ALA A 407 -7.32 -14.04 26.05
CA ALA A 407 -8.76 -14.17 25.85
C ALA A 407 -9.57 -12.92 26.22
N ASP A 408 -9.01 -12.01 27.00
CA ASP A 408 -9.60 -10.73 27.37
C ASP A 408 -9.15 -9.57 26.45
N ASN A 409 -8.39 -9.84 25.38
CA ASN A 409 -8.06 -8.83 24.37
C ASN A 409 -9.31 -8.46 23.56
N PRO A 410 -9.78 -7.20 23.59
CA PRO A 410 -10.98 -6.84 22.86
C PRO A 410 -10.75 -6.63 21.36
N TRP A 411 -9.51 -6.36 20.92
CA TRP A 411 -9.18 -6.05 19.52
C TRP A 411 -8.77 -7.27 18.71
N PHE A 412 -8.20 -8.29 19.32
CA PHE A 412 -7.63 -9.44 18.63
C PHE A 412 -8.33 -10.73 19.02
N ASN A 413 -8.47 -11.63 18.04
CA ASN A 413 -8.85 -13.00 18.31
C ASN A 413 -7.65 -13.76 18.90
N VAL A 414 -7.92 -14.69 19.83
CA VAL A 414 -6.88 -15.61 20.35
C VAL A 414 -6.36 -16.49 19.22
N ASP A 415 -7.29 -17.08 18.48
CA ASP A 415 -7.04 -17.84 17.26
C ASP A 415 -7.85 -17.20 16.13
N ALA A 416 -7.19 -16.96 14.99
CA ALA A 416 -7.87 -16.47 13.82
C ALA A 416 -9.00 -17.43 13.40
N PRO A 417 -10.19 -16.93 13.05
CA PRO A 417 -11.31 -17.75 12.59
C PRO A 417 -11.14 -18.23 11.13
N HIS A 418 -10.01 -17.92 10.48
CA HIS A 418 -9.74 -18.24 9.09
C HIS A 418 -8.30 -18.78 8.93
N PRO A 419 -7.97 -19.48 7.82
CA PRO A 419 -6.70 -20.22 7.68
C PRO A 419 -5.50 -19.38 7.22
N TYR A 420 -5.69 -18.08 6.95
CA TYR A 420 -4.72 -17.23 6.25
C TYR A 420 -3.95 -16.28 7.18
N ASN A 421 -4.07 -16.46 8.50
CA ASN A 421 -3.45 -15.55 9.46
C ASN A 421 -1.94 -15.77 9.59
N VAL A 422 -1.19 -14.67 9.60
CA VAL A 422 0.28 -14.65 9.72
C VAL A 422 0.79 -14.03 11.02
N PHE A 423 -0.01 -13.17 11.68
CA PHE A 423 0.34 -12.53 12.96
C PHE A 423 -0.83 -12.55 13.95
N SER A 424 -1.14 -11.44 14.64
CA SER A 424 -2.31 -11.35 15.52
C SER A 424 -3.51 -10.86 14.71
N ASP A 425 -4.57 -11.65 14.64
CA ASP A 425 -5.77 -11.40 13.83
C ASP A 425 -6.75 -10.43 14.51
N PHE A 426 -7.16 -9.37 13.81
CA PHE A 426 -8.07 -8.37 14.35
C PHE A 426 -9.52 -8.85 14.35
N ASN A 427 -10.20 -8.69 15.49
CA ASN A 427 -11.64 -8.81 15.59
C ASN A 427 -12.32 -7.55 15.07
N HIS A 428 -12.79 -7.60 13.82
CA HIS A 428 -13.51 -6.49 13.19
C HIS A 428 -14.99 -6.38 13.58
N GLU A 429 -15.58 -7.36 14.28
CA GLU A 429 -16.92 -7.21 14.87
C GLU A 429 -16.90 -6.29 16.10
N TYR A 430 -15.75 -6.17 16.76
CA TYR A 430 -15.58 -5.17 17.81
C TYR A 430 -15.57 -3.75 17.23
N SER A 431 -16.49 -2.92 17.71
CA SER A 431 -16.61 -1.53 17.24
C SER A 431 -15.38 -0.69 17.51
N GLY A 432 -14.61 -0.98 18.57
CA GLY A 432 -13.35 -0.29 18.87
C GLY A 432 -12.29 -0.51 17.79
N THR A 433 -12.20 -1.73 17.24
CA THR A 433 -11.34 -2.03 16.08
C THR A 433 -11.76 -1.22 14.86
N ARG A 434 -13.06 -1.20 14.53
CA ARG A 434 -13.56 -0.41 13.39
C ARG A 434 -13.35 1.08 13.59
N ASN A 435 -13.57 1.61 14.80
CA ASN A 435 -13.36 3.02 15.10
C ASN A 435 -11.88 3.42 15.00
N PHE A 436 -10.96 2.55 15.41
CA PHE A 436 -9.53 2.74 15.22
C PHE A 436 -9.16 2.85 13.74
N PHE A 437 -9.53 1.85 12.92
CA PHE A 437 -9.20 1.87 11.50
C PHE A 437 -9.92 2.97 10.71
N LYS A 438 -11.15 3.35 11.10
CA LYS A 438 -11.80 4.55 10.53
C LYS A 438 -10.98 5.80 10.77
N ARG A 439 -10.32 5.95 11.92
CA ARG A 439 -9.41 7.08 12.18
C ARG A 439 -8.13 6.99 11.36
N VAL A 440 -7.58 5.79 11.16
CA VAL A 440 -6.46 5.57 10.23
C VAL A 440 -6.84 6.03 8.82
N LEU A 441 -7.98 5.56 8.30
CA LEU A 441 -8.49 5.96 6.98
C LEU A 441 -8.68 7.47 6.88
N SER A 442 -9.28 8.10 7.92
CA SER A 442 -9.41 9.56 7.98
C SER A 442 -8.06 10.27 7.92
N HIS A 443 -7.08 9.77 8.67
CA HIS A 443 -5.75 10.36 8.76
C HIS A 443 -5.07 10.37 7.39
N TRP A 444 -5.01 9.23 6.69
CA TRP A 444 -4.39 9.17 5.37
C TRP A 444 -5.13 10.01 4.32
N LEU A 445 -6.47 10.05 4.34
CA LEU A 445 -7.26 10.88 3.42
C LEU A 445 -7.09 12.39 3.66
N THR A 446 -6.85 12.82 4.91
CA THR A 446 -6.86 14.25 5.27
C THR A 446 -5.47 14.85 5.47
N VAL A 447 -4.54 14.10 6.07
CA VAL A 447 -3.17 14.54 6.36
C VAL A 447 -2.25 14.29 5.16
N TYR A 448 -2.38 13.13 4.51
CA TYR A 448 -1.58 12.76 3.33
C TYR A 448 -2.30 12.94 2.01
N ARG A 449 -3.63 13.14 2.02
CA ARG A 449 -4.45 13.32 0.81
C ARG A 449 -4.32 12.16 -0.20
N VAL A 450 -4.22 10.92 0.29
CA VAL A 450 -4.36 9.74 -0.59
C VAL A 450 -5.77 9.71 -1.18
N ASP A 451 -5.92 9.05 -2.33
CA ASP A 451 -7.15 9.03 -3.12
C ASP A 451 -7.96 7.75 -2.92
N GLY A 452 -7.54 6.86 -2.03
CA GLY A 452 -8.24 5.62 -1.74
C GLY A 452 -7.33 4.57 -1.16
N PHE A 453 -7.90 3.38 -1.01
CA PHE A 453 -7.23 2.27 -0.35
C PHE A 453 -7.47 0.96 -1.08
N ARG A 454 -6.45 0.10 -1.10
CA ARG A 454 -6.57 -1.34 -1.36
C ARG A 454 -6.51 -2.05 -0.02
N PHE A 455 -7.53 -2.81 0.32
CA PHE A 455 -7.63 -3.55 1.58
C PHE A 455 -7.10 -4.97 1.36
N ASP A 456 -6.01 -5.27 2.04
CA ASP A 456 -5.37 -6.58 2.05
C ASP A 456 -6.20 -7.64 2.78
N LEU A 457 -6.27 -8.83 2.18
CA LEU A 457 -6.85 -10.05 2.73
C LEU A 457 -8.19 -9.81 3.44
N THR A 458 -9.15 -9.17 2.77
CA THR A 458 -10.44 -8.81 3.41
C THR A 458 -11.27 -10.03 3.82
N LYS A 459 -10.95 -11.23 3.31
CA LYS A 459 -11.44 -12.51 3.85
C LYS A 459 -11.20 -12.66 5.35
N GLY A 460 -10.11 -12.08 5.86
CA GLY A 460 -9.74 -12.09 7.27
C GLY A 460 -10.66 -11.26 8.17
N PHE A 461 -11.54 -10.41 7.62
CA PHE A 461 -12.43 -9.57 8.43
C PHE A 461 -13.66 -10.35 8.95
N THR A 462 -13.60 -11.67 8.93
CA THR A 462 -14.65 -12.59 9.34
C THR A 462 -14.49 -12.97 10.81
N GLN A 463 -15.61 -13.19 11.51
CA GLN A 463 -15.62 -13.94 12.78
C GLN A 463 -16.19 -15.36 12.60
N THR A 464 -16.51 -15.73 11.36
CA THR A 464 -17.03 -17.04 11.00
C THR A 464 -15.88 -18.03 10.86
N LYS A 465 -15.86 -19.05 11.72
CA LYS A 465 -14.85 -20.12 11.64
C LYS A 465 -14.89 -20.80 10.28
N SER A 466 -13.72 -20.89 9.64
CA SER A 466 -13.56 -21.42 8.29
C SER A 466 -12.26 -22.19 8.11
N THR A 467 -12.24 -22.98 7.04
CA THR A 467 -11.09 -23.68 6.47
C THR A 467 -10.76 -23.07 5.11
N GLU A 468 -9.65 -23.45 4.48
CA GLU A 468 -9.32 -22.96 3.12
C GLU A 468 -10.46 -23.21 2.12
N SER A 469 -11.12 -24.36 2.22
CA SER A 469 -12.25 -24.73 1.35
C SER A 469 -13.55 -23.98 1.63
N THR A 470 -13.65 -23.23 2.75
CA THR A 470 -14.88 -22.58 3.18
C THR A 470 -14.73 -21.09 3.45
N ALA A 471 -13.52 -20.55 3.49
CA ALA A 471 -13.23 -19.14 3.77
C ALA A 471 -13.84 -18.16 2.74
N SER A 472 -14.05 -18.62 1.50
CA SER A 472 -14.67 -17.84 0.42
C SER A 472 -16.20 -17.89 0.39
N ARG A 473 -16.86 -18.59 1.32
CA ARG A 473 -18.33 -18.61 1.40
C ARG A 473 -18.87 -17.24 1.80
N TYR A 474 -20.13 -16.97 1.41
CA TYR A 474 -20.88 -15.77 1.77
C TYR A 474 -20.83 -15.50 3.27
N ASP A 475 -20.39 -14.30 3.66
CA ASP A 475 -20.38 -13.83 5.04
C ASP A 475 -21.02 -12.43 5.15
N ALA A 476 -22.24 -12.38 5.71
CA ALA A 476 -22.98 -11.14 5.89
C ALA A 476 -22.30 -10.15 6.86
N SER A 477 -21.61 -10.65 7.89
CA SER A 477 -20.92 -9.83 8.89
C SER A 477 -19.72 -9.13 8.25
N ARG A 478 -18.90 -9.90 7.51
CA ARG A 478 -17.77 -9.38 6.73
C ARG A 478 -18.23 -8.32 5.72
N ILE A 479 -19.30 -8.58 4.96
CA ILE A 479 -19.87 -7.60 4.03
C ILE A 479 -20.27 -6.31 4.75
N ALA A 480 -20.97 -6.41 5.89
CA ALA A 480 -21.41 -5.25 6.66
C ALA A 480 -20.24 -4.42 7.19
N ILE A 481 -19.16 -5.08 7.64
CA ILE A 481 -17.91 -4.43 8.08
C ILE A 481 -17.27 -3.67 6.92
N LEU A 482 -17.15 -4.27 5.75
CA LEU A 482 -16.54 -3.63 4.57
C LEU A 482 -17.37 -2.44 4.08
N LYS A 483 -18.71 -2.57 4.07
CA LYS A 483 -19.63 -1.45 3.78
C LYS A 483 -19.51 -0.31 4.78
N ASP A 484 -19.28 -0.62 6.06
CA ASP A 484 -19.08 0.38 7.12
C ASP A 484 -17.79 1.18 6.91
N TYR A 485 -16.69 0.53 6.51
CA TYR A 485 -15.47 1.23 6.11
C TYR A 485 -15.63 2.04 4.83
N HIS A 486 -16.26 1.46 3.80
CA HIS A 486 -16.52 2.17 2.55
C HIS A 486 -17.36 3.43 2.77
N ALA A 487 -18.46 3.33 3.53
CA ALA A 487 -19.30 4.48 3.86
C ALA A 487 -18.54 5.58 4.62
N HIS A 488 -17.62 5.21 5.52
CA HIS A 488 -16.76 6.16 6.21
C HIS A 488 -15.78 6.86 5.27
N ILE A 489 -15.15 6.12 4.35
CA ILE A 489 -14.27 6.69 3.30
C ILE A 489 -15.05 7.70 2.46
N GLN A 490 -16.22 7.31 1.95
CA GLN A 490 -17.06 8.16 1.10
C GLN A 490 -17.55 9.42 1.83
N LYS A 491 -17.79 9.34 3.15
CA LYS A 491 -18.16 10.51 3.96
C LYS A 491 -17.06 11.57 4.00
N ILE A 492 -15.80 11.16 3.96
CA ILE A 492 -14.63 12.06 4.01
C ILE A 492 -14.30 12.57 2.61
N ASN A 493 -14.22 11.64 1.65
CA ASN A 493 -13.98 11.95 0.26
C ASN A 493 -14.86 11.05 -0.63
N PRO A 494 -15.94 11.57 -1.23
CA PRO A 494 -16.86 10.79 -2.08
C PRO A 494 -16.24 10.37 -3.43
N LYS A 495 -15.01 10.81 -3.71
CA LYS A 495 -14.24 10.39 -4.90
C LYS A 495 -13.18 9.35 -4.56
N ALA A 496 -12.98 9.03 -3.28
CA ALA A 496 -11.94 8.10 -2.87
C ALA A 496 -12.30 6.65 -3.23
N TYR A 497 -11.30 5.86 -3.61
CA TYR A 497 -11.49 4.47 -4.00
C TYR A 497 -11.48 3.52 -2.80
N THR A 498 -12.19 2.40 -2.95
CA THR A 498 -12.12 1.25 -2.06
C THR A 498 -11.94 0.02 -2.93
N ILE A 499 -10.74 -0.55 -2.90
CA ILE A 499 -10.35 -1.74 -3.65
C ILE A 499 -10.17 -2.87 -2.63
N LEU A 500 -10.69 -4.06 -2.92
CA LEU A 500 -10.65 -5.19 -2.00
C LEU A 500 -9.90 -6.37 -2.63
N GLU A 501 -8.90 -6.87 -1.92
CA GLU A 501 -8.45 -8.25 -2.10
C GLU A 501 -9.42 -9.17 -1.36
N HIS A 502 -10.34 -9.79 -2.13
CA HIS A 502 -11.51 -10.45 -1.55
C HIS A 502 -11.59 -11.94 -1.93
N PHE A 503 -11.60 -12.30 -3.22
CA PHE A 503 -11.59 -13.70 -3.69
C PHE A 503 -12.63 -14.59 -2.98
N CYS A 504 -13.83 -14.07 -2.79
CA CYS A 504 -14.98 -14.78 -2.23
C CYS A 504 -15.91 -15.25 -3.36
N GLU A 505 -16.97 -15.96 -3.00
CA GLU A 505 -18.00 -16.34 -3.95
C GLU A 505 -18.60 -15.13 -4.68
N ASN A 506 -19.00 -15.35 -5.94
CA ASN A 506 -19.49 -14.30 -6.83
C ASN A 506 -20.65 -13.47 -6.25
N LYS A 507 -21.49 -14.07 -5.42
CA LYS A 507 -22.63 -13.40 -4.78
C LYS A 507 -22.17 -12.27 -3.85
N GLU A 508 -21.18 -12.54 -3.01
CA GLU A 508 -20.64 -11.57 -2.05
C GLU A 508 -19.85 -10.48 -2.77
N GLU A 509 -18.97 -10.84 -3.70
CA GLU A 509 -18.23 -9.87 -4.51
C GLU A 509 -19.16 -8.94 -5.29
N LYS A 510 -20.24 -9.48 -5.87
CA LYS A 510 -21.24 -8.68 -6.57
C LYS A 510 -21.92 -7.67 -5.64
N GLU A 511 -22.27 -8.07 -4.42
CA GLU A 511 -22.91 -7.17 -3.45
C GLU A 511 -21.99 -6.01 -3.03
N LEU A 512 -20.69 -6.27 -2.90
CA LEU A 512 -19.68 -5.25 -2.62
C LEU A 512 -19.45 -4.33 -3.84
N ALA A 513 -19.41 -4.91 -5.05
CA ALA A 513 -19.32 -4.18 -6.31
C ALA A 513 -20.53 -3.24 -6.53
N ASP A 514 -21.75 -3.74 -6.29
CA ASP A 514 -22.99 -2.97 -6.39
C ASP A 514 -23.02 -1.82 -5.36
N ASN A 515 -22.22 -1.89 -4.30
CA ASN A 515 -22.04 -0.81 -3.33
C ASN A 515 -20.97 0.22 -3.75
N GLY A 516 -20.31 0.04 -4.90
CA GLY A 516 -19.34 0.98 -5.47
C GLY A 516 -17.87 0.61 -5.26
N MET A 517 -17.59 -0.50 -4.57
CA MET A 517 -16.23 -0.99 -4.34
C MET A 517 -15.65 -1.67 -5.59
N LEU A 518 -14.33 -1.76 -5.66
CA LEU A 518 -13.58 -2.48 -6.70
C LEU A 518 -13.01 -3.76 -6.12
N LEU A 519 -12.94 -4.81 -6.93
CA LEU A 519 -12.51 -6.14 -6.49
C LEU A 519 -11.28 -6.55 -7.30
N TRP A 520 -10.20 -6.91 -6.61
CA TRP A 520 -9.04 -7.54 -7.24
C TRP A 520 -9.49 -8.80 -7.98
N ASN A 521 -9.05 -8.91 -9.23
CA ASN A 521 -9.40 -10.03 -10.08
C ASN A 521 -8.16 -10.68 -10.69
N ASN A 522 -7.72 -11.75 -10.02
CA ASN A 522 -6.55 -12.51 -10.37
C ASN A 522 -6.79 -13.36 -11.63
N MET A 523 -6.12 -13.00 -12.73
CA MET A 523 -6.08 -13.81 -13.95
C MET A 523 -4.68 -14.37 -14.24
N ASN A 524 -3.76 -14.33 -13.26
CA ASN A 524 -2.35 -14.68 -13.46
C ASN A 524 -2.16 -16.06 -14.06
N HIS A 525 -2.87 -17.07 -13.58
CA HIS A 525 -2.74 -18.43 -14.10
C HIS A 525 -2.99 -18.47 -15.62
N ALA A 526 -4.11 -17.92 -16.08
CA ALA A 526 -4.49 -17.94 -17.49
C ALA A 526 -3.56 -17.11 -18.38
N TYR A 527 -3.10 -15.96 -17.88
CA TYR A 527 -2.09 -15.15 -18.57
C TYR A 527 -0.72 -15.83 -18.61
N CYS A 528 -0.34 -16.59 -17.59
CA CYS A 528 0.87 -17.40 -17.61
C CYS A 528 0.78 -18.55 -18.61
N GLN A 529 -0.36 -19.27 -18.67
CA GLN A 529 -0.57 -20.34 -19.67
C GLN A 529 -0.45 -19.77 -21.09
N SER A 530 -1.19 -18.70 -21.36
CA SER A 530 -1.12 -18.02 -22.65
C SER A 530 0.28 -17.49 -22.94
N ALA A 531 1.00 -16.89 -21.98
CA ALA A 531 2.37 -16.41 -22.16
C ALA A 531 3.37 -17.54 -22.49
N MET A 532 3.22 -18.71 -21.86
CA MET A 532 4.06 -19.89 -22.12
C MET A 532 3.78 -20.56 -23.47
N GLY A 533 2.63 -20.27 -24.11
CA GLY A 533 2.20 -21.00 -25.31
C GLY A 533 1.31 -22.20 -25.02
N TYR A 534 0.78 -22.31 -23.80
CA TYR A 534 -0.08 -23.41 -23.38
C TYR A 534 -1.54 -23.05 -23.57
N LYS A 535 -2.24 -23.90 -24.35
CA LYS A 535 -3.66 -23.77 -24.64
C LYS A 535 -4.52 -24.05 -23.41
N ASP A 536 -4.23 -25.12 -22.69
CA ASP A 536 -5.04 -25.53 -21.54
C ASP A 536 -4.92 -24.53 -20.39
N GLY A 537 -6.06 -24.22 -19.75
CA GLY A 537 -6.12 -23.25 -18.64
C GLY A 537 -5.90 -21.78 -19.04
N SER A 538 -5.88 -21.45 -20.34
CA SER A 538 -5.56 -20.10 -20.83
C SER A 538 -6.77 -19.21 -21.12
N GLY A 539 -7.96 -19.58 -20.65
CA GLY A 539 -9.20 -18.81 -20.86
C GLY A 539 -9.18 -17.45 -20.18
N LEU A 540 -9.41 -16.37 -20.93
CA LEU A 540 -9.32 -14.98 -20.41
C LEU A 540 -10.68 -14.35 -20.08
N LYS A 541 -11.80 -15.04 -20.33
CA LYS A 541 -13.14 -14.45 -20.18
C LYS A 541 -13.47 -14.07 -18.73
N GLY A 542 -12.88 -14.77 -17.75
CA GLY A 542 -13.03 -14.48 -16.32
C GLY A 542 -12.49 -13.10 -15.90
N GLY A 543 -11.74 -12.43 -16.78
CA GLY A 543 -11.31 -11.04 -16.64
C GLY A 543 -12.45 -10.01 -16.77
N SER A 544 -13.61 -10.42 -17.30
CA SER A 544 -14.76 -9.54 -17.53
C SER A 544 -15.85 -9.71 -16.49
N ALA A 545 -16.39 -8.58 -16.02
CA ALA A 545 -17.53 -8.52 -15.10
C ALA A 545 -18.81 -9.12 -15.72
N THR A 546 -19.00 -8.99 -17.04
CA THR A 546 -20.17 -9.54 -17.74
C THR A 546 -20.18 -11.06 -17.73
N SER A 547 -18.99 -11.69 -17.72
CA SER A 547 -18.84 -13.15 -17.57
C SER A 547 -19.36 -13.68 -16.23
N ARG A 548 -19.41 -12.80 -15.21
CA ARG A 548 -19.92 -13.08 -13.86
C ARG A 548 -21.38 -12.66 -13.66
N GLY A 549 -22.04 -12.16 -14.71
CA GLY A 549 -23.40 -11.63 -14.64
C GLY A 549 -23.49 -10.26 -13.95
N TRP A 550 -22.40 -9.51 -13.88
CA TRP A 550 -22.40 -8.17 -13.29
C TRP A 550 -22.71 -7.12 -14.35
N LYS A 551 -23.39 -6.05 -13.94
CA LYS A 551 -23.70 -4.91 -14.80
C LYS A 551 -22.58 -3.86 -14.80
N GLU A 552 -22.03 -3.62 -13.62
CA GLU A 552 -20.97 -2.64 -13.39
C GLU A 552 -19.60 -3.31 -13.56
N HIS A 553 -18.70 -2.67 -14.32
CA HIS A 553 -17.34 -3.17 -14.52
C HIS A 553 -16.43 -2.79 -13.34
N ARG A 554 -16.58 -3.50 -12.22
CA ARG A 554 -15.85 -3.26 -10.95
C ARG A 554 -14.72 -4.25 -10.65
N LEU A 555 -14.37 -5.11 -11.62
CA LEU A 555 -13.24 -6.03 -11.50
C LEU A 555 -11.94 -5.31 -11.88
N MET A 556 -11.05 -5.14 -10.90
CA MET A 556 -9.67 -4.71 -11.09
C MET A 556 -8.86 -5.91 -11.60
N THR A 557 -8.97 -6.17 -12.91
CA THR A 557 -8.35 -7.34 -13.55
C THR A 557 -6.87 -7.08 -13.80
N TYR A 558 -6.05 -8.08 -13.46
CA TYR A 558 -4.60 -8.06 -13.66
C TYR A 558 -4.08 -9.42 -14.13
N GLN A 559 -2.92 -9.40 -14.79
CA GLN A 559 -2.18 -10.61 -15.15
C GLN A 559 -1.05 -10.94 -14.17
N GLU A 560 -0.57 -9.94 -13.44
CA GLU A 560 0.51 -10.05 -12.45
C GLU A 560 0.17 -9.12 -11.29
N SER A 561 0.41 -9.58 -10.06
CA SER A 561 0.55 -8.75 -8.88
C SER A 561 1.87 -9.08 -8.19
N HIS A 562 2.14 -8.46 -7.04
CA HIS A 562 3.27 -8.84 -6.21
C HIS A 562 3.26 -10.32 -5.80
N ASP A 563 2.08 -10.95 -5.68
CA ASP A 563 1.88 -12.25 -5.04
C ASP A 563 2.06 -13.48 -5.96
N GLU A 564 1.93 -13.32 -7.28
CA GLU A 564 2.06 -14.44 -8.21
C GLU A 564 3.36 -14.42 -9.01
N GLU A 565 3.74 -15.58 -9.54
CA GLU A 565 4.91 -15.67 -10.40
C GLU A 565 4.73 -14.87 -11.70
N ARG A 566 5.84 -14.31 -12.21
CA ARG A 566 5.85 -13.41 -13.38
C ARG A 566 5.59 -14.18 -14.67
N THR A 567 4.68 -13.68 -15.49
CA THR A 567 4.31 -14.23 -16.79
C THR A 567 5.52 -14.42 -17.70
N MET A 568 6.41 -13.42 -17.75
CA MET A 568 7.63 -13.45 -18.56
C MET A 568 8.68 -14.41 -18.00
N TYR A 569 8.82 -14.51 -16.69
CA TYR A 569 9.66 -15.53 -16.07
C TYR A 569 9.17 -16.94 -16.43
N LYS A 570 7.86 -17.20 -16.32
CA LYS A 570 7.29 -18.51 -16.69
C LYS A 570 7.47 -18.81 -18.17
N ALA A 571 7.25 -17.84 -19.06
CA ALA A 571 7.47 -18.00 -20.49
C ALA A 571 8.95 -18.30 -20.83
N LYS A 572 9.89 -17.63 -20.17
CA LYS A 572 11.33 -17.89 -20.29
C LYS A 572 11.75 -19.26 -19.77
N THR A 573 11.15 -19.72 -18.67
CA THR A 573 11.56 -20.97 -18.00
C THR A 573 10.87 -22.21 -18.58
N TRP A 574 9.58 -22.10 -18.88
CA TRP A 574 8.70 -23.22 -19.21
C TRP A 574 7.91 -23.03 -20.50
N GLY A 575 8.16 -22.00 -21.30
CA GLY A 575 7.45 -21.82 -22.58
C GLY A 575 7.74 -22.92 -23.61
N ILE A 576 6.90 -22.98 -24.65
CA ILE A 576 7.18 -23.77 -25.86
C ILE A 576 8.30 -23.12 -26.69
N PRO A 577 9.09 -23.84 -27.49
CA PRO A 577 9.92 -23.20 -28.52
C PRO A 577 9.05 -22.55 -29.62
N PRO A 578 9.42 -21.37 -30.17
CA PRO A 578 10.59 -20.57 -29.81
C PRO A 578 10.35 -19.60 -28.64
N VAL A 579 9.16 -19.52 -28.04
CA VAL A 579 8.87 -18.67 -26.86
C VAL A 579 9.94 -18.87 -25.78
N LYS A 580 10.28 -20.10 -25.39
CA LYS A 580 11.32 -20.34 -24.38
C LYS A 580 12.74 -19.90 -24.80
N SER A 581 13.08 -19.98 -26.08
CA SER A 581 14.45 -19.76 -26.56
C SER A 581 14.71 -18.36 -27.14
N ASP A 582 13.69 -17.65 -27.59
CA ASP A 582 13.79 -16.36 -28.28
C ASP A 582 13.04 -15.26 -27.53
N GLU A 583 13.80 -14.29 -27.01
CA GLU A 583 13.26 -13.18 -26.22
C GLU A 583 12.34 -12.27 -27.03
N ALA A 584 12.69 -11.99 -28.29
CA ALA A 584 11.85 -11.16 -29.15
C ALA A 584 10.47 -11.79 -29.36
N THR A 585 10.41 -13.11 -29.54
CA THR A 585 9.13 -13.85 -29.59
C THR A 585 8.37 -13.80 -28.26
N ARG A 586 9.05 -13.95 -27.11
CA ARG A 586 8.39 -13.79 -25.80
C ARG A 586 7.77 -12.42 -25.64
N LEU A 587 8.50 -11.35 -25.97
CA LEU A 587 8.03 -9.97 -25.81
C LEU A 587 6.86 -9.67 -26.76
N ARG A 588 6.86 -10.18 -28.00
CA ARG A 588 5.67 -10.13 -28.87
C ARG A 588 4.46 -10.81 -28.24
N ARG A 589 4.67 -11.95 -27.59
CA ARG A 589 3.61 -12.69 -26.90
C ARG A 589 3.12 -11.98 -25.64
N ALA A 590 4.01 -11.30 -24.91
CA ALA A 590 3.64 -10.41 -23.81
C ALA A 590 2.79 -9.23 -24.30
N ALA A 591 3.12 -8.65 -25.47
CA ALA A 591 2.33 -7.60 -26.10
C ALA A 591 0.93 -8.10 -26.51
N LEU A 592 0.82 -9.33 -27.02
CA LEU A 592 -0.45 -9.99 -27.28
C LEU A 592 -1.28 -10.17 -25.99
N ASN A 593 -0.67 -10.63 -24.89
CA ASN A 593 -1.34 -10.72 -23.59
C ASN A 593 -1.82 -9.34 -23.10
N ALA A 594 -0.97 -8.31 -23.18
CA ALA A 594 -1.30 -6.95 -22.81
C ALA A 594 -2.48 -6.39 -23.63
N ALA A 595 -2.53 -6.67 -24.93
CA ALA A 595 -3.65 -6.28 -25.79
C ALA A 595 -4.98 -6.88 -25.30
N PHE A 596 -5.00 -8.17 -24.95
CA PHE A 596 -6.22 -8.81 -24.42
C PHE A 596 -6.57 -8.32 -23.02
N LEU A 597 -5.59 -8.08 -22.14
CA LEU A 597 -5.83 -7.49 -20.81
C LEU A 597 -6.43 -6.09 -20.91
N LEU A 598 -5.77 -5.20 -21.65
CA LEU A 598 -6.15 -3.79 -21.73
C LEU A 598 -7.35 -3.54 -22.64
N CYS A 599 -7.73 -4.48 -23.51
CA CYS A 599 -8.99 -4.41 -24.24
C CYS A 599 -10.17 -5.04 -23.49
N THR A 600 -9.96 -5.78 -22.40
CA THR A 600 -11.07 -6.20 -21.54
C THR A 600 -11.67 -4.98 -20.82
N PRO A 601 -13.01 -4.80 -20.81
CA PRO A 601 -13.67 -3.73 -20.06
C PRO A 601 -13.40 -3.76 -18.55
N GLY A 602 -13.65 -2.63 -17.88
CA GLY A 602 -13.40 -2.38 -16.46
C GLY A 602 -12.00 -1.88 -16.13
N PRO A 603 -11.72 -1.56 -14.86
CA PRO A 603 -10.42 -1.08 -14.41
C PRO A 603 -9.34 -2.15 -14.53
N LYS A 604 -8.07 -1.72 -14.49
CA LYS A 604 -6.90 -2.57 -14.71
C LYS A 604 -5.81 -2.26 -13.70
N MET A 605 -5.03 -3.28 -13.35
CA MET A 605 -3.81 -3.12 -12.58
C MET A 605 -2.63 -3.73 -13.35
N ILE A 606 -1.50 -3.04 -13.27
CA ILE A 606 -0.21 -3.41 -13.86
C ILE A 606 0.79 -3.52 -12.71
N TRP A 607 1.42 -4.69 -12.57
CA TRP A 607 2.52 -4.88 -11.63
C TRP A 607 3.80 -4.23 -12.17
N GLN A 608 4.59 -3.65 -11.27
CA GLN A 608 5.81 -2.94 -11.63
C GLN A 608 6.74 -3.73 -12.58
N PHE A 609 7.23 -3.06 -13.62
CA PHE A 609 8.05 -3.59 -14.70
C PHE A 609 7.38 -4.65 -15.59
N GLY A 610 6.12 -5.02 -15.37
CA GLY A 610 5.37 -5.93 -16.24
C GLY A 610 5.21 -5.39 -17.66
N GLU A 611 5.13 -4.07 -17.81
CA GLU A 611 5.12 -3.33 -19.07
C GLU A 611 6.46 -3.40 -19.85
N LEU A 612 7.53 -3.80 -19.17
CA LEU A 612 8.85 -4.05 -19.75
C LEU A 612 9.21 -5.53 -19.81
N GLY A 613 8.25 -6.40 -19.46
CA GLY A 613 8.40 -7.85 -19.51
C GLY A 613 9.33 -8.41 -18.44
N TYR A 614 9.17 -7.97 -17.20
CA TYR A 614 9.99 -8.39 -16.06
C TYR A 614 10.05 -9.91 -15.91
N ASP A 615 11.26 -10.47 -16.00
CA ASP A 615 11.51 -11.91 -16.17
C ASP A 615 12.36 -12.53 -15.04
N TYR A 616 12.33 -11.92 -13.85
CA TYR A 616 12.84 -12.52 -12.62
C TYR A 616 11.73 -13.23 -11.87
N SER A 617 12.09 -14.32 -11.19
CA SER A 617 11.16 -15.07 -10.36
C SER A 617 10.73 -14.25 -9.14
N ILE A 618 9.50 -14.44 -8.70
CA ILE A 618 9.06 -14.04 -7.36
C ILE A 618 9.92 -14.68 -6.25
N GLU A 619 10.56 -15.83 -6.51
CA GLU A 619 11.44 -16.51 -5.56
C GLU A 619 12.91 -16.02 -5.62
N GLU A 620 13.23 -15.04 -6.49
CA GLU A 620 14.56 -14.44 -6.55
C GLU A 620 14.91 -13.78 -5.19
N ASN A 621 16.03 -14.18 -4.61
CA ASN A 621 16.44 -13.83 -3.23
C ASN A 621 15.43 -14.23 -2.15
N GLY A 622 14.61 -15.27 -2.41
CA GLY A 622 13.48 -15.68 -1.59
C GLY A 622 12.21 -14.88 -1.90
N ARG A 623 11.03 -15.47 -1.66
CA ARG A 623 9.72 -14.89 -1.99
C ARG A 623 9.61 -13.40 -1.67
N THR A 624 9.77 -13.03 -0.41
CA THR A 624 9.68 -11.64 0.08
C THR A 624 11.03 -10.92 0.10
N GLY A 625 12.07 -11.47 -0.54
CA GLY A 625 13.37 -10.81 -0.68
C GLY A 625 13.36 -9.71 -1.75
N ARG A 626 14.38 -8.85 -1.74
CA ARG A 626 14.55 -7.77 -2.74
C ARG A 626 14.70 -8.33 -4.14
N LYS A 627 13.97 -7.73 -5.08
CA LYS A 627 14.02 -8.08 -6.50
C LYS A 627 14.91 -7.12 -7.28
N PRO A 628 15.60 -7.57 -8.35
CA PRO A 628 16.45 -6.70 -9.15
C PRO A 628 15.67 -5.53 -9.78
N VAL A 629 16.15 -4.30 -9.55
CA VAL A 629 15.63 -3.09 -10.23
C VAL A 629 16.13 -3.09 -11.67
N ARG A 630 15.22 -3.05 -12.67
CA ARG A 630 15.57 -3.18 -14.09
C ARG A 630 15.12 -2.01 -14.96
N TRP A 631 15.50 -0.78 -14.58
CA TRP A 631 15.28 0.39 -15.45
C TRP A 631 16.05 0.31 -16.77
N ASP A 632 17.13 -0.47 -16.84
CA ASP A 632 17.85 -0.77 -18.09
C ASP A 632 16.97 -1.46 -19.13
N TYR A 633 15.88 -2.13 -18.73
CA TYR A 633 14.91 -2.71 -19.66
C TYR A 633 14.21 -1.68 -20.54
N TYR A 634 14.10 -0.43 -20.11
CA TYR A 634 13.49 0.61 -20.93
C TYR A 634 14.35 0.98 -22.16
N GLU A 635 15.66 0.78 -22.07
CA GLU A 635 16.62 1.08 -23.15
C GLU A 635 16.74 -0.07 -24.16
N ASP A 636 16.26 -1.28 -23.83
CA ASP A 636 16.21 -2.40 -24.75
C ASP A 636 15.09 -2.21 -25.79
N THR A 637 15.42 -2.31 -27.08
CA THR A 637 14.47 -2.04 -28.16
C THR A 637 13.23 -2.93 -28.13
N HIS A 638 13.37 -4.22 -27.83
CA HIS A 638 12.21 -5.12 -27.85
C HIS A 638 11.30 -4.91 -26.64
N ARG A 639 11.86 -4.58 -25.49
CA ARG A 639 11.11 -4.24 -24.26
C ARG A 639 10.48 -2.86 -24.36
N HIS A 640 11.16 -1.90 -24.98
CA HIS A 640 10.57 -0.60 -25.30
C HIS A 640 9.36 -0.74 -26.23
N ASN A 641 9.40 -1.63 -27.23
CA ASN A 641 8.24 -1.91 -28.08
C ASN A 641 7.05 -2.49 -27.29
N LEU A 642 7.32 -3.26 -26.21
CA LEU A 642 6.27 -3.72 -25.30
C LEU A 642 5.69 -2.52 -24.54
N PHE A 643 6.52 -1.65 -23.98
CA PHE A 643 6.10 -0.41 -23.34
C PHE A 643 5.23 0.45 -24.26
N ASP A 644 5.65 0.66 -25.51
CA ASP A 644 4.88 1.39 -26.53
C ASP A 644 3.51 0.74 -26.80
N THR A 645 3.43 -0.58 -26.73
CA THR A 645 2.16 -1.30 -26.84
C THR A 645 1.24 -0.96 -25.67
N TYR A 646 1.74 -1.01 -24.44
CA TYR A 646 0.98 -0.57 -23.26
C TYR A 646 0.55 0.89 -23.42
N ALA A 647 1.47 1.79 -23.76
CA ALA A 647 1.19 3.22 -23.90
C ALA A 647 0.10 3.51 -24.95
N LYS A 648 0.17 2.87 -26.13
CA LYS A 648 -0.86 2.99 -27.18
C LYS A 648 -2.22 2.46 -26.73
N LEU A 649 -2.26 1.32 -26.03
CA LEU A 649 -3.51 0.73 -25.52
C LEU A 649 -4.13 1.59 -24.41
N LEU A 650 -3.32 2.14 -23.49
CA LEU A 650 -3.81 3.03 -22.44
C LEU A 650 -4.28 4.38 -23.00
N ALA A 651 -3.59 4.91 -24.00
CA ALA A 651 -4.05 6.09 -24.75
C ALA A 651 -5.41 5.84 -25.43
N LEU A 652 -5.61 4.66 -26.02
CA LEU A 652 -6.90 4.26 -26.58
C LEU A 652 -8.01 4.23 -25.51
N ARG A 653 -7.72 3.65 -24.35
CA ARG A 653 -8.66 3.61 -23.20
C ARG A 653 -9.04 5.01 -22.74
N LYS A 654 -8.07 5.91 -22.65
CA LYS A 654 -8.28 7.31 -22.28
C LYS A 654 -9.11 8.06 -23.31
N LYS A 655 -8.87 7.83 -24.61
CA LYS A 655 -9.59 8.50 -25.71
C LYS A 655 -11.04 8.00 -25.85
N HIS A 656 -11.27 6.71 -25.60
CA HIS A 656 -12.58 6.05 -25.78
C HIS A 656 -13.09 5.39 -24.49
N PRO A 657 -13.31 6.15 -23.41
CA PRO A 657 -13.65 5.57 -22.11
C PRO A 657 -14.95 4.75 -22.15
N GLY A 658 -15.92 5.12 -22.98
CA GLY A 658 -17.20 4.40 -23.11
C GLY A 658 -17.06 2.96 -23.60
N LEU A 659 -16.03 2.63 -24.38
CA LEU A 659 -15.77 1.24 -24.80
C LEU A 659 -15.37 0.35 -23.64
N PHE A 660 -14.66 0.90 -22.64
CA PHE A 660 -14.06 0.12 -21.57
C PHE A 660 -14.80 0.24 -20.25
N ALA A 661 -15.45 1.38 -19.99
CA ALA A 661 -16.21 1.59 -18.76
C ALA A 661 -17.66 1.07 -18.87
N SER A 662 -18.28 1.24 -20.04
CA SER A 662 -19.71 0.96 -20.23
C SER A 662 -20.05 0.63 -21.69
N PRO A 663 -19.46 -0.43 -22.27
CA PRO A 663 -19.77 -0.82 -23.64
C PRO A 663 -21.25 -1.17 -23.79
N THR A 664 -21.87 -0.77 -24.90
CA THR A 664 -23.24 -1.18 -25.25
C THR A 664 -23.32 -2.63 -25.69
N SER A 665 -22.20 -3.18 -26.16
CA SER A 665 -22.04 -4.59 -26.54
C SER A 665 -20.62 -5.04 -26.24
N GLU A 666 -20.49 -6.23 -25.66
CA GLU A 666 -19.23 -6.86 -25.30
C GLU A 666 -19.24 -8.31 -25.77
N MET A 667 -18.31 -8.67 -26.65
CA MET A 667 -18.09 -10.04 -27.12
C MET A 667 -16.65 -10.46 -26.82
N MET A 668 -16.49 -11.60 -26.17
CA MET A 668 -15.19 -12.19 -25.87
C MET A 668 -15.16 -13.67 -26.26
N ASN A 669 -14.43 -13.98 -27.34
CA ASN A 669 -14.04 -15.35 -27.69
C ASN A 669 -12.58 -15.52 -27.31
N THR A 670 -12.37 -15.76 -26.02
CA THR A 670 -11.05 -15.80 -25.39
C THR A 670 -10.83 -17.07 -24.58
N GLU A 671 -11.60 -18.12 -24.84
CA GLU A 671 -11.52 -19.39 -24.15
C GLU A 671 -10.49 -20.33 -24.78
N THR A 672 -10.27 -21.47 -24.13
CA THR A 672 -9.40 -22.54 -24.64
C THR A 672 -9.86 -23.04 -26.02
N SER A 673 -11.17 -23.09 -26.26
CA SER A 673 -11.77 -23.50 -27.55
C SER A 673 -11.47 -22.54 -28.71
N ASP A 674 -11.14 -21.29 -28.40
CA ASP A 674 -10.90 -20.24 -29.41
C ASP A 674 -9.44 -20.18 -29.87
N TRP A 675 -8.55 -20.98 -29.27
CA TRP A 675 -7.10 -20.94 -29.53
C TRP A 675 -6.73 -21.16 -31.00
N GLU A 676 -7.28 -22.21 -31.63
CA GLU A 676 -6.98 -22.58 -33.02
C GLU A 676 -7.75 -21.74 -34.05
N ASN A 677 -8.83 -21.05 -33.62
CA ASN A 677 -9.70 -20.27 -34.50
C ASN A 677 -9.44 -18.76 -34.42
N GLY A 678 -8.47 -18.36 -33.60
CA GLY A 678 -8.18 -16.97 -33.31
C GLY A 678 -9.08 -16.41 -32.21
N ARG A 679 -8.45 -15.75 -31.24
CA ARG A 679 -9.15 -15.10 -30.13
C ARG A 679 -9.61 -13.72 -30.54
N ARG A 680 -10.73 -13.27 -29.98
CA ARG A 680 -11.28 -11.93 -30.26
C ARG A 680 -11.89 -11.24 -29.04
N ILE A 681 -11.79 -9.92 -29.04
CA ILE A 681 -12.61 -9.03 -28.22
C ILE A 681 -13.25 -8.02 -29.17
N ALA A 682 -14.58 -7.92 -29.16
CA ALA A 682 -15.31 -6.89 -29.88
C ALA A 682 -16.15 -6.06 -28.90
N LEU A 683 -15.98 -4.74 -28.97
CA LEU A 683 -16.67 -3.78 -28.11
C LEU A 683 -17.40 -2.76 -28.97
N GLN A 684 -18.59 -2.36 -28.56
CA GLN A 684 -19.35 -1.31 -29.22
C GLN A 684 -19.75 -0.25 -28.21
N HIS A 685 -19.74 1.00 -28.65
CA HIS A 685 -20.28 2.14 -27.93
C HIS A 685 -20.73 3.21 -28.94
N ALA A 686 -21.59 4.14 -28.53
CA ALA A 686 -22.14 5.15 -29.44
C ALA A 686 -21.06 5.97 -30.20
N GLY A 687 -19.91 6.20 -29.57
CA GLY A 687 -18.82 7.00 -30.12
C GLY A 687 -17.68 6.21 -30.80
N ALA A 688 -17.65 4.87 -30.69
CA ALA A 688 -16.64 4.04 -31.33
C ALA A 688 -17.01 2.54 -31.26
N ASP A 689 -16.50 1.75 -32.20
CA ASP A 689 -16.46 0.30 -32.13
C ASP A 689 -14.99 -0.18 -32.17
N LEU A 690 -14.69 -1.29 -31.51
CA LEU A 690 -13.37 -1.90 -31.42
C LEU A 690 -13.45 -3.39 -31.76
N LEU A 691 -12.47 -3.89 -32.50
CA LEU A 691 -12.24 -5.31 -32.76
C LEU A 691 -10.76 -5.65 -32.57
N LEU A 692 -10.45 -6.43 -31.55
CA LEU A 692 -9.15 -7.06 -31.33
C LEU A 692 -9.19 -8.50 -31.86
N LEU A 693 -8.22 -8.87 -32.68
CA LEU A 693 -7.96 -10.25 -33.13
C LEU A 693 -6.56 -10.67 -32.70
N GLY A 694 -6.41 -11.88 -32.17
CA GLY A 694 -5.12 -12.40 -31.71
C GLY A 694 -4.84 -13.83 -32.13
N ASN A 695 -3.60 -14.09 -32.57
CA ASN A 695 -3.10 -15.42 -32.88
C ASN A 695 -2.15 -15.92 -31.78
N PHE A 696 -2.66 -16.81 -30.92
CA PHE A 696 -1.89 -17.42 -29.84
C PHE A 696 -1.13 -18.69 -30.26
N THR A 697 -1.26 -19.13 -31.51
CA THR A 697 -0.58 -20.31 -32.05
C THR A 697 0.86 -19.98 -32.49
N ASP A 698 1.61 -21.01 -32.89
CA ASP A 698 2.97 -20.95 -33.43
C ASP A 698 3.00 -20.89 -34.98
N LYS A 699 1.84 -20.79 -35.63
CA LYS A 699 1.70 -20.78 -37.09
C LYS A 699 0.86 -19.59 -37.56
N PRO A 700 1.05 -19.09 -38.79
CA PRO A 700 0.16 -18.10 -39.36
C PRO A 700 -1.29 -18.61 -39.35
N LEU A 701 -2.23 -17.74 -38.99
CA LEU A 701 -3.64 -18.09 -38.85
C LEU A 701 -4.52 -17.09 -39.60
N SER A 702 -5.39 -17.58 -40.47
CA SER A 702 -6.46 -16.78 -41.08
C SER A 702 -7.69 -16.83 -40.20
N ILE A 703 -8.16 -15.67 -39.75
CA ILE A 703 -9.28 -15.57 -38.81
C ILE A 703 -10.44 -14.85 -39.51
N PRO A 704 -11.67 -15.41 -39.50
CA PRO A 704 -12.85 -14.66 -39.90
C PRO A 704 -13.12 -13.57 -38.84
N ALA A 705 -12.88 -12.31 -39.22
CA ALA A 705 -12.79 -11.17 -38.30
C ALA A 705 -14.09 -10.90 -37.53
N GLN A 706 -15.25 -11.18 -38.11
CA GLN A 706 -16.57 -10.92 -37.53
C GLN A 706 -16.72 -9.47 -37.03
N PHE A 707 -16.46 -8.50 -37.91
CA PHE A 707 -16.63 -7.08 -37.60
C PHE A 707 -18.03 -6.80 -37.02
N PRO A 708 -18.14 -6.08 -35.89
CA PRO A 708 -19.43 -5.85 -35.24
C PRO A 708 -20.33 -4.94 -36.07
N THR A 709 -19.76 -4.02 -36.85
CA THR A 709 -20.47 -3.03 -37.67
C THR A 709 -19.79 -2.83 -39.02
N THR A 710 -20.54 -2.27 -39.97
CA THR A 710 -20.06 -1.89 -41.31
C THR A 710 -19.42 -0.49 -41.29
N GLY A 711 -18.60 -0.19 -42.29
CA GLY A 711 -17.95 1.11 -42.51
C GLY A 711 -16.43 1.03 -42.47
N LYS A 712 -15.80 2.17 -42.23
CA LYS A 712 -14.33 2.33 -42.24
C LYS A 712 -13.71 1.96 -40.90
N TRP A 713 -12.79 1.00 -40.95
CA TRP A 713 -12.01 0.54 -39.79
C TRP A 713 -10.52 0.83 -40.00
N LYS A 714 -9.84 1.35 -38.98
CA LYS A 714 -8.37 1.56 -39.00
C LYS A 714 -7.69 0.56 -38.06
N ASN A 715 -6.65 -0.13 -38.54
CA ASN A 715 -5.75 -0.87 -37.64
C ASN A 715 -4.81 0.13 -36.95
N ILE A 716 -4.98 0.33 -35.64
CA ILE A 716 -4.26 1.39 -34.91
C ILE A 716 -2.79 1.04 -34.60
N PHE A 717 -2.39 -0.19 -34.88
CA PHE A 717 -0.99 -0.66 -34.77
C PHE A 717 -0.31 -0.79 -36.14
N SER A 718 -0.98 -0.40 -37.22
CA SER A 718 -0.38 -0.35 -38.56
C SER A 718 0.15 1.06 -38.83
N ASP A 719 1.33 1.13 -39.45
CA ASP A 719 1.89 2.40 -39.97
C ASP A 719 1.15 2.89 -41.23
N THR A 720 0.22 2.09 -41.76
CA THR A 720 -0.60 2.48 -42.91
C THR A 720 -1.78 3.35 -42.48
N GLU A 721 -1.98 4.47 -43.17
CA GLU A 721 -3.16 5.32 -42.99
C GLU A 721 -4.42 4.78 -43.72
N ALA A 722 -4.33 3.56 -44.27
CA ALA A 722 -5.39 2.97 -45.05
C ALA A 722 -6.54 2.46 -44.16
N PHE A 723 -7.76 2.86 -44.49
CA PHE A 723 -8.97 2.30 -43.89
C PHE A 723 -9.37 0.99 -44.59
N LEU A 724 -9.83 0.04 -43.80
CA LEU A 724 -10.51 -1.16 -44.23
C LEU A 724 -12.01 -0.87 -44.33
N GLU A 725 -12.56 -0.82 -45.54
CA GLU A 725 -14.00 -0.67 -45.76
C GLU A 725 -14.69 -2.03 -45.61
N ILE A 726 -15.62 -2.13 -44.65
CA ILE A 726 -16.39 -3.33 -44.34
C ILE A 726 -17.85 -3.14 -44.74
N GLY A 727 -18.30 -3.90 -45.74
CA GLY A 727 -19.70 -3.96 -46.17
C GLY A 727 -20.53 -5.00 -45.41
N ALA A 728 -21.84 -5.01 -45.65
CA ALA A 728 -22.76 -5.93 -44.97
C ALA A 728 -22.47 -7.43 -45.24
N THR A 729 -22.00 -7.77 -46.43
CA THR A 729 -21.65 -9.13 -46.85
C THR A 729 -20.22 -9.54 -46.48
N ASP A 730 -19.44 -8.63 -45.88
CA ASP A 730 -17.99 -8.76 -45.71
C ASP A 730 -17.55 -8.63 -44.24
N LYS A 731 -18.51 -8.70 -43.31
CA LYS A 731 -18.22 -8.67 -41.87
C LYS A 731 -17.32 -9.84 -41.42
N ASN A 732 -17.31 -10.95 -42.17
CA ASN A 732 -16.47 -12.12 -41.90
C ASN A 732 -15.18 -12.14 -42.73
N ARG A 733 -14.70 -10.99 -43.21
CA ARG A 733 -13.43 -10.90 -43.95
C ARG A 733 -12.32 -11.67 -43.22
N GLU A 734 -11.63 -12.51 -43.97
CA GLU A 734 -10.47 -13.25 -43.47
C GLU A 734 -9.29 -12.32 -43.22
N VAL A 735 -8.73 -12.38 -42.01
CA VAL A 735 -7.57 -11.59 -41.59
C VAL A 735 -6.44 -12.55 -41.23
N LEU A 736 -5.35 -12.49 -41.99
CA LEU A 736 -4.14 -13.25 -41.71
C LEU A 736 -3.36 -12.59 -40.57
N LEU A 737 -3.13 -13.33 -39.49
CA LEU A 737 -2.24 -12.96 -38.38
C LEU A 737 -1.02 -13.86 -38.35
N GLN A 738 0.16 -13.25 -38.23
CA GLN A 738 1.41 -13.97 -37.97
C GLN A 738 1.39 -14.61 -36.57
N PRO A 739 2.20 -15.66 -36.31
CA PRO A 739 2.30 -16.29 -35.00
C PRO A 739 2.54 -15.24 -33.91
N HIS A 740 1.83 -15.37 -32.79
CA HIS A 740 1.97 -14.50 -31.61
C HIS A 740 1.64 -13.02 -31.86
N GLY A 741 1.01 -12.69 -33.00
CA GLY A 741 0.60 -11.33 -33.35
C GLY A 741 -0.86 -11.02 -33.07
N PHE A 742 -1.20 -9.74 -33.09
CA PHE A 742 -2.57 -9.25 -33.03
C PHE A 742 -2.79 -8.10 -34.01
N HIS A 743 -4.04 -7.90 -34.42
CA HIS A 743 -4.50 -6.66 -35.06
C HIS A 743 -5.60 -6.05 -34.19
N LEU A 744 -5.58 -4.71 -34.07
CA LEU A 744 -6.59 -3.97 -33.33
C LEU A 744 -7.22 -2.92 -34.23
N TYR A 745 -8.47 -3.17 -34.61
CA TYR A 745 -9.25 -2.30 -35.48
C TYR A 745 -10.14 -1.38 -34.65
N LEU A 746 -10.14 -0.10 -34.99
CA LEU A 746 -11.01 0.93 -34.42
C LEU A 746 -11.88 1.52 -35.53
N ARG A 747 -13.16 1.71 -35.23
CA ARG A 747 -14.10 2.48 -36.05
C ARG A 747 -14.67 3.60 -35.19
N GLU A 748 -14.41 4.82 -35.60
CA GLU A 748 -15.13 6.00 -35.10
C GLU A 748 -16.23 6.30 -36.11
N PRO A 749 -17.52 6.29 -35.73
CA PRO A 749 -18.58 6.67 -36.64
C PRO A 749 -18.28 8.08 -37.17
N GLY A 750 -18.11 8.20 -38.49
CA GLY A 750 -17.93 9.49 -39.14
C GLY A 750 -19.17 10.36 -38.94
N LEU A 751 -18.99 11.68 -39.06
CA LEU A 751 -20.09 12.62 -38.94
C LEU A 751 -21.18 12.31 -39.97
N SER A 752 -22.44 12.21 -39.53
CA SER A 752 -23.55 12.15 -40.47
C SER A 752 -23.74 13.51 -41.16
N ALA A 753 -24.21 13.53 -42.40
CA ALA A 753 -24.44 14.77 -43.16
C ALA A 753 -25.40 15.76 -42.45
N ASN A 754 -26.15 15.29 -41.44
CA ASN A 754 -27.14 16.05 -40.67
C ASN A 754 -26.88 16.04 -39.16
N GLU A 755 -25.66 15.75 -38.71
CA GLU A 755 -25.35 15.65 -37.28
C GLU A 755 -25.41 17.03 -36.62
N LYS A 756 -26.47 17.24 -35.83
CA LYS A 756 -26.70 18.47 -35.06
C LYS A 756 -25.76 18.50 -33.85
N ILE A 757 -24.80 19.42 -33.86
CA ILE A 757 -24.07 19.86 -32.67
C ILE A 757 -24.84 21.11 -32.18
N GLY A 758 -25.49 21.02 -31.01
CA GLY A 758 -26.61 21.87 -30.56
C GLY A 758 -26.35 23.39 -30.52
N ALA A 759 -27.37 24.26 -30.54
CA ALA A 759 -28.75 24.10 -30.07
C ALA A 759 -29.83 24.25 -31.16
N VAL A 760 -30.92 23.47 -31.08
CA VAL A 760 -32.14 23.70 -31.87
C VAL A 760 -33.18 24.39 -30.99
N ALA A 761 -33.30 25.69 -31.22
CA ALA A 761 -34.50 26.52 -31.27
C ALA A 761 -34.09 27.93 -30.80
N PRO A 762 -34.45 28.97 -31.55
CA PRO A 762 -35.55 29.01 -32.52
C PRO A 762 -35.15 29.00 -34.00
N CYS A 763 -33.86 28.86 -34.37
CA CYS A 763 -33.44 28.84 -35.78
C CYS A 763 -33.18 27.42 -36.34
N GLU A 764 -33.69 27.16 -37.54
CA GLU A 764 -33.42 25.99 -38.38
C GLU A 764 -32.50 26.40 -39.55
N ILE A 765 -31.35 25.74 -39.71
CA ILE A 765 -30.38 26.01 -40.78
C ILE A 765 -30.27 24.76 -41.67
N ARG A 766 -30.44 24.93 -42.99
CA ARG A 766 -30.33 23.85 -43.98
C ARG A 766 -29.47 24.28 -45.16
N LEU A 767 -28.71 23.36 -45.75
CA LEU A 767 -28.03 23.56 -47.04
C LEU A 767 -28.82 22.84 -48.13
N HIS A 768 -29.19 23.55 -49.19
CA HIS A 768 -29.92 22.99 -50.35
C HIS A 768 -29.42 23.66 -51.63
N ASP A 769 -29.00 22.86 -52.63
CA ASP A 769 -28.51 23.33 -53.94
C ASP A 769 -27.50 24.49 -53.87
N GLY A 770 -26.51 24.38 -52.99
CA GLY A 770 -25.48 25.42 -52.83
C GLY A 770 -25.96 26.68 -52.10
N VAL A 771 -27.11 26.66 -51.44
CA VAL A 771 -27.63 27.80 -50.65
C VAL A 771 -27.90 27.36 -49.21
N VAL A 772 -27.34 28.09 -48.26
CA VAL A 772 -27.71 27.97 -46.84
C VAL A 772 -28.99 28.74 -46.62
N VAL A 773 -30.04 28.08 -46.13
CA VAL A 773 -31.35 28.64 -45.80
C VAL A 773 -31.55 28.59 -44.29
N VAL A 774 -31.94 29.71 -43.71
CA VAL A 774 -32.15 29.88 -42.28
C VAL A 774 -33.60 30.28 -42.03
N ARG A 775 -34.30 29.52 -41.21
CA ARG A 775 -35.65 29.86 -40.74
C ARG A 775 -35.62 30.07 -39.25
N CYS A 776 -36.03 31.23 -38.77
CA CYS A 776 -36.02 31.53 -37.34
C CYS A 776 -37.33 32.19 -36.91
N ALA A 777 -37.72 32.00 -35.65
CA ALA A 777 -38.90 32.67 -35.08
C ALA A 777 -38.68 34.20 -34.97
N GLU A 778 -37.44 34.62 -34.73
CA GLU A 778 -37.05 36.03 -34.71
C GLU A 778 -36.50 36.51 -36.05
N LYS A 779 -36.54 37.84 -36.27
CA LYS A 779 -35.88 38.43 -37.44
C LYS A 779 -34.37 38.19 -37.38
N ILE A 780 -33.82 37.71 -38.48
CA ILE A 780 -32.38 37.50 -38.63
C ILE A 780 -31.71 38.87 -38.84
N SER A 781 -30.66 39.15 -38.07
CA SER A 781 -29.79 40.31 -38.29
C SER A 781 -28.62 39.96 -39.19
N ARG A 782 -28.05 38.75 -39.06
CA ARG A 782 -26.92 38.31 -39.89
C ARG A 782 -26.80 36.80 -40.00
N ILE A 783 -26.46 36.28 -41.18
CA ILE A 783 -25.93 34.93 -41.39
C ILE A 783 -24.44 35.07 -41.72
N SER A 784 -23.58 34.25 -41.14
CA SER A 784 -22.14 34.23 -41.45
C SER A 784 -21.65 32.80 -41.61
N LEU A 785 -20.86 32.53 -42.64
CA LEU A 785 -20.17 31.28 -42.91
C LEU A 785 -18.69 31.43 -42.58
N TYR A 786 -18.17 30.55 -41.74
CA TYR A 786 -16.76 30.49 -41.38
C TYR A 786 -16.13 29.18 -41.84
N SER A 787 -14.83 29.21 -42.16
CA SER A 787 -14.04 27.99 -42.28
C SER A 787 -13.91 27.30 -40.92
N PHE A 788 -13.52 26.03 -40.91
CA PHE A 788 -13.30 25.30 -39.65
C PHE A 788 -12.21 25.96 -38.75
N GLY A 789 -11.25 26.67 -39.35
CA GLY A 789 -10.25 27.46 -38.64
C GLY A 789 -10.75 28.81 -38.10
N GLY A 790 -12.03 29.14 -38.24
CA GLY A 790 -12.64 30.36 -37.70
C GLY A 790 -12.54 31.61 -38.60
N TYR A 791 -12.09 31.47 -39.85
CA TYR A 791 -12.02 32.60 -40.80
C TYR A 791 -13.39 32.86 -41.42
N LEU A 792 -13.85 34.12 -41.41
CA LEU A 792 -15.09 34.50 -42.06
C LEU A 792 -14.94 34.41 -43.60
N LEU A 793 -15.79 33.61 -44.24
CA LEU A 793 -15.78 33.40 -45.69
C LEU A 793 -16.88 34.18 -46.39
N ARG A 794 -18.07 34.23 -45.79
CA ARG A 794 -19.22 34.94 -46.36
C ARG A 794 -20.20 35.36 -45.29
N ALA A 795 -20.92 36.44 -45.51
CA ALA A 795 -22.02 36.83 -44.64
C ALA A 795 -23.10 37.59 -45.43
N ALA A 796 -24.32 37.56 -44.90
CA ALA A 796 -25.43 38.38 -45.38
C ALA A 796 -26.18 38.95 -44.19
N ASP A 797 -26.42 40.26 -44.21
CA ASP A 797 -27.21 40.95 -43.20
C ASP A 797 -28.69 40.95 -43.59
N HIS A 798 -29.57 40.83 -42.60
CA HIS A 798 -31.03 40.84 -42.77
C HIS A 798 -31.57 39.87 -43.84
N ALA A 799 -30.87 38.76 -44.05
CA ALA A 799 -31.23 37.73 -45.01
C ALA A 799 -31.54 36.40 -44.32
N ASP A 800 -32.41 35.60 -44.94
CA ASP A 800 -32.72 34.22 -44.56
C ASP A 800 -31.99 33.20 -45.44
N LYS A 801 -31.15 33.65 -46.37
CA LYS A 801 -30.38 32.82 -47.29
C LYS A 801 -28.95 33.34 -47.46
N LEU A 802 -28.03 32.43 -47.71
CA LEU A 802 -26.65 32.70 -48.03
C LEU A 802 -26.21 31.76 -49.16
N ASP A 803 -25.96 32.32 -50.35
CA ASP A 803 -25.42 31.57 -51.48
C ASP A 803 -23.99 31.11 -51.15
N VAL A 804 -23.71 29.83 -51.33
CA VAL A 804 -22.41 29.19 -51.12
C VAL A 804 -22.05 28.27 -52.29
N ALA A 805 -22.62 28.52 -53.48
CA ALA A 805 -22.46 27.70 -54.70
C ALA A 805 -21.10 27.85 -55.40
N ASP A 806 -20.22 28.72 -54.91
CA ASP A 806 -18.81 28.85 -55.31
C ASP A 806 -17.82 28.46 -54.19
N ILE A 807 -18.29 28.23 -52.96
CA ILE A 807 -17.44 27.81 -51.82
C ILE A 807 -16.96 26.35 -52.00
N PRO A 808 -15.65 26.02 -51.85
CA PRO A 808 -15.13 24.67 -52.06
C PRO A 808 -15.76 23.59 -51.16
N SER A 809 -15.68 22.32 -51.56
CA SER A 809 -16.14 21.21 -50.73
C SER A 809 -15.29 21.07 -49.46
N ASP A 810 -15.87 21.37 -48.29
CA ASP A 810 -15.22 21.28 -46.98
C ASP A 810 -16.28 21.37 -45.85
N ILE A 811 -15.81 21.35 -44.60
CA ILE A 811 -16.57 21.61 -43.38
C ILE A 811 -16.54 23.10 -43.04
N TYR A 812 -17.73 23.65 -42.79
CA TYR A 812 -17.91 25.05 -42.43
C TYR A 812 -18.78 25.22 -41.19
N LEU A 813 -18.66 26.36 -40.53
CA LEU A 813 -19.53 26.78 -39.44
C LEU A 813 -20.43 27.92 -39.94
N VAL A 814 -21.74 27.70 -39.94
CA VAL A 814 -22.73 28.77 -40.13
C VAL A 814 -23.07 29.34 -38.76
N THR A 815 -23.08 30.66 -38.64
CA THR A 815 -23.64 31.36 -37.49
C THR A 815 -24.80 32.25 -37.94
N VAL A 816 -25.80 32.41 -37.10
CA VAL A 816 -26.98 33.22 -37.32
C VAL A 816 -27.15 34.11 -36.11
N ARG A 817 -27.10 35.42 -36.32
CA ARG A 817 -27.44 36.43 -35.31
C ARG A 817 -28.87 36.91 -35.54
N THR A 818 -29.66 37.01 -34.48
CA THR A 818 -31.02 37.59 -34.54
C THR A 818 -30.99 39.08 -34.25
N ALA A 819 -32.14 39.75 -34.46
CA ALA A 819 -32.31 41.16 -34.13
C ALA A 819 -32.25 41.44 -32.62
N SER A 820 -32.53 40.45 -31.76
CA SER A 820 -32.37 40.54 -30.30
C SER A 820 -30.90 40.45 -29.84
N GLY A 821 -29.99 40.07 -30.75
CA GLY A 821 -28.56 39.95 -30.49
C GLY A 821 -28.10 38.53 -30.13
N GLU A 822 -29.01 37.56 -30.07
CA GLU A 822 -28.65 36.15 -29.86
C GLU A 822 -27.91 35.58 -31.08
N VAL A 823 -27.00 34.63 -30.84
CA VAL A 823 -26.20 33.98 -31.88
C VAL A 823 -26.37 32.47 -31.79
N TYR A 824 -26.74 31.85 -32.91
CA TYR A 824 -26.82 30.40 -33.08
C TYR A 824 -25.78 29.93 -34.08
N SER A 825 -25.28 28.71 -33.90
CA SER A 825 -24.25 28.16 -34.76
C SER A 825 -24.60 26.73 -35.18
N GLN A 826 -24.38 26.40 -36.44
CA GLN A 826 -24.54 25.06 -36.98
C GLN A 826 -23.40 24.75 -37.95
N LYS A 827 -22.79 23.59 -37.78
CA LYS A 827 -21.85 23.05 -38.75
C LYS A 827 -22.59 22.60 -40.02
N ILE A 828 -22.05 22.91 -41.19
CA ILE A 828 -22.50 22.38 -42.47
C ILE A 828 -21.34 21.72 -43.22
N VAL A 829 -21.65 20.76 -44.08
CA VAL A 829 -20.71 20.18 -45.03
C VAL A 829 -21.19 20.59 -46.42
N ILE A 830 -20.35 21.31 -47.17
CA ILE A 830 -20.59 21.55 -48.58
C ILE A 830 -19.93 20.39 -49.32
N ASN A 831 -20.72 19.57 -50.00
CA ASN A 831 -20.24 18.44 -50.80
C ASN A 831 -20.72 18.63 -52.24
N ARG A 832 -19.78 18.68 -53.18
CA ARG A 832 -20.05 18.82 -54.62
C ARG A 832 -19.44 17.67 -55.38
#